data_AF-A0A7S4K6S4-F1
#
_entry.id   AF-A0A7S4K6S4-F1
#
_cell.length_a   1.000
_cell.length_b   1.000
_cell.length_c   1.000
_cell.angle_alpha   90.00
_cell.angle_beta   90.00
_cell.angle_gamma   90.00
#
_symmetry.space_group_name_H-M   'P 1'
#
loop_
_entity.id
_entity.type
_entity.pdbx_description
1 polymer ?
#
loop_
_entity_poly.entity_id
_entity_poly.type
_entity_poly.pdbx_seq_one_letter_code
_entity_poly.pdbx_strand_id
1 'polypeptide(L)'
;MATSSCRDDETDDSDHMVDITNFFEGAVASLSYSEPFLCNEESFSLQDSMAALELMDPKMDCCEIPTSKTEEGIGPKQGEGIEVLGPFPTTVPPRNLPRGLYDELLTLPWDDLTLRQARIICLEAATRLESMLSGSSVAESTYTCLYAHDCVLKDMSERLAAPSSDIAQATKSAQKSVYSSTLLLVKLSESVRTVVQHADIYEEEDFTVNAYGFDFSPDINDGALRTVVESAMRELEEYLVGKESNQDVADADIIRLLLGFQLDLSEACSLMTKLSTENVKDFVGRVKNIVTSGSEKIKKAKGLVLGIEKGTRPSSLKDELDVVSQSFDSFINRRLLGNAPVRKVKFQNHIGSLESLATVMEEIDWAACDLLLHGSTLGRIRRMLAHISASSVNILSRSIIVLNLYFDDLLLGQHSLSQMISQHMQQISGAPSSLVETDYGRSFLNRLGKPVYDTLKVLALNRNRQRAYADALMFREWAGLKMEAAAVDYYYKQEKDSDLQSTPFATNYVLHTTVWLMEHHLGTGVELGLFPGHHDLSVAFWYWDFLLSTQLNISTVMRKAKVERKVHDAKIIREHEEKKVAEFQPRGKKKGKKTSANSRNIPVALSTFMAPTKQDLEDNTEFMLLGLRRTLCRGIVRLIAALNQAEVLNKPKYSFSSHDIIFRKRFEPFAIIEQPPRLSYADFEKGSDYSGVSQKELLTSAAECFKASKAVVDKLLNQVKDVESFSPIRRQEVMELAKVCVGNTIFLHQLTEMVNSGKGEAKSASVSFEFNSHRQFCSIKFK
;
A
#
# COMPACT_ATOMS: atom_id res chain seq x y z
N MET A 1 -18.74 -17.49 24.57
CA MET A 1 -19.30 -17.93 25.88
C MET A 1 -18.50 -19.08 26.48
N ALA A 2 -17.42 -18.75 27.18
CA ALA A 2 -16.85 -19.58 28.23
C ALA A 2 -16.76 -18.67 29.47
N THR A 3 -17.87 -18.61 30.22
CA THR A 3 -17.92 -17.90 31.48
C THR A 3 -16.99 -18.60 32.45
N SER A 4 -15.79 -18.04 32.63
CA SER A 4 -14.97 -18.29 33.81
C SER A 4 -15.69 -17.67 35.00
N SER A 5 -16.65 -18.42 35.55
CA SER A 5 -16.94 -18.32 36.97
C SER A 5 -15.73 -18.89 37.68
N CYS A 6 -14.90 -18.04 38.28
CA CYS A 6 -14.14 -18.46 39.46
C CYS A 6 -15.19 -18.78 40.52
N ARG A 7 -15.71 -20.00 40.45
CA ARG A 7 -16.32 -20.67 41.59
C ARG A 7 -15.16 -20.97 42.53
N ASP A 8 -15.29 -20.48 43.75
CA ASP A 8 -14.72 -21.11 44.94
C ASP A 8 -15.37 -22.50 45.13
N ASP A 9 -15.18 -23.37 44.14
CA ASP A 9 -15.41 -24.80 44.25
C ASP A 9 -14.06 -25.44 43.94
N GLU A 10 -13.15 -25.41 44.93
CA GLU A 10 -12.19 -26.49 45.13
C GLU A 10 -13.03 -27.77 45.33
N THR A 11 -13.49 -28.35 44.23
CA THR A 11 -13.98 -29.72 44.23
C THR A 11 -12.80 -30.59 44.63
N ASP A 12 -12.94 -31.17 45.81
CA ASP A 12 -12.37 -32.36 46.41
C ASP A 12 -11.89 -33.46 45.44
N ASP A 13 -10.97 -33.13 44.54
CA ASP A 13 -10.20 -34.03 43.66
C ASP A 13 -8.72 -34.03 44.08
N SER A 14 -8.48 -33.74 45.37
CA SER A 14 -7.17 -33.62 46.00
C SER A 14 -6.56 -34.96 46.44
N ASP A 15 -7.10 -36.08 45.95
CA ASP A 15 -6.56 -37.41 46.27
C ASP A 15 -5.47 -37.83 45.27
N HIS A 16 -4.22 -37.71 45.76
CA HIS A 16 -2.95 -38.20 45.21
C HIS A 16 -2.17 -37.33 44.20
N MET A 17 -1.88 -36.07 44.54
CA MET A 17 -0.67 -35.44 43.99
C MET A 17 0.58 -36.00 44.71
N VAL A 18 1.51 -36.60 43.95
CA VAL A 18 2.80 -37.09 44.46
C VAL A 18 3.89 -36.11 44.04
N ASP A 19 4.64 -35.58 45.01
CA ASP A 19 5.81 -34.75 44.73
C ASP A 19 6.94 -35.63 44.15
N ILE A 20 7.31 -35.35 42.89
CA ILE A 20 8.37 -36.06 42.16
C ILE A 20 9.63 -35.20 41.97
N THR A 21 9.74 -34.03 42.62
CA THR A 21 10.83 -33.07 42.41
C THR A 21 12.22 -33.72 42.61
N ASN A 22 12.42 -34.40 43.74
CA ASN A 22 13.68 -35.08 44.06
C ASN A 22 14.01 -36.23 43.08
N PHE A 23 12.98 -36.95 42.62
CA PHE A 23 13.15 -38.01 41.62
C PHE A 23 13.61 -37.42 40.28
N PHE A 24 13.00 -36.31 39.86
CA PHE A 24 13.32 -35.63 38.61
C PHE A 24 14.72 -35.02 38.65
N GLU A 25 15.11 -34.35 39.75
CA GLU A 25 16.47 -33.83 39.94
C GLU A 25 17.53 -34.95 39.87
N GLY A 26 17.27 -36.10 40.49
CA GLY A 26 18.14 -37.27 40.43
C GLY A 26 18.27 -37.84 39.02
N ALA A 27 17.19 -37.89 38.25
CA ALA A 27 17.20 -38.33 36.86
C ALA A 27 17.96 -37.35 35.95
N VAL A 28 17.70 -36.04 36.08
CA VAL A 28 18.37 -34.99 35.30
C VAL A 28 19.88 -34.96 35.56
N ALA A 29 20.32 -35.21 36.79
CA ALA A 29 21.75 -35.28 37.13
C ALA A 29 22.50 -36.41 36.39
N SER A 30 21.78 -37.40 35.82
CA SER A 30 22.37 -38.46 35.00
C SER A 30 22.52 -38.08 33.50
N LEU A 31 21.92 -36.97 33.07
CA LEU A 31 21.99 -36.48 31.69
C LEU A 31 23.30 -35.72 31.42
N SER A 32 23.71 -35.70 30.16
CA SER A 32 24.89 -34.94 29.72
C SER A 32 24.52 -34.02 28.55
N TYR A 33 25.25 -32.91 28.38
CA TYR A 33 25.05 -32.00 27.22
C TYR A 33 25.25 -32.69 25.86
N SER A 34 26.00 -33.80 25.82
CA SER A 34 26.20 -34.61 24.62
C SER A 34 24.99 -35.46 24.24
N GLU A 35 24.07 -35.73 25.17
CA GLU A 35 22.89 -36.58 24.97
C GLU A 35 21.68 -35.94 25.66
N PRO A 36 21.12 -34.85 25.09
CA PRO A 36 19.91 -34.24 25.61
C PRO A 36 18.73 -35.23 25.47
N PHE A 37 17.93 -35.37 26.53
CA PHE A 37 16.74 -36.21 26.49
C PHE A 37 15.65 -35.54 25.64
N LEU A 38 15.39 -36.09 24.45
CA LEU A 38 14.24 -35.75 23.61
C LEU A 38 13.25 -36.91 23.69
N CYS A 39 12.03 -36.66 24.20
CA CYS A 39 11.02 -37.71 24.37
C CYS A 39 10.70 -38.48 23.08
N ASN A 40 10.81 -37.82 21.91
CA ASN A 40 10.62 -38.45 20.60
C ASN A 40 11.22 -37.57 19.48
N GLU A 41 12.31 -38.02 18.86
CA GLU A 41 12.95 -37.32 17.72
C GLU A 41 12.04 -37.24 16.48
N GLU A 42 11.03 -38.11 16.35
CA GLU A 42 10.11 -38.12 15.20
C GLU A 42 8.93 -37.15 15.36
N SER A 43 8.58 -36.74 16.59
CA SER A 43 7.41 -35.89 16.86
C SER A 43 7.72 -34.50 17.42
N PHE A 44 8.97 -34.22 17.76
CA PHE A 44 9.37 -32.93 18.34
C PHE A 44 10.76 -32.51 17.84
N SER A 45 10.87 -31.30 17.29
CA SER A 45 12.16 -30.73 16.90
C SER A 45 12.59 -29.62 17.86
N LEU A 46 13.90 -29.48 18.09
CA LEU A 46 14.44 -28.34 18.84
C LEU A 46 14.15 -27.00 18.16
N GLN A 47 13.86 -26.98 16.85
CA GLN A 47 13.43 -25.78 16.14
C GLN A 47 12.07 -25.28 16.66
N ASP A 48 11.15 -26.18 16.98
CA ASP A 48 9.83 -25.82 17.53
C ASP A 48 9.96 -25.15 18.91
N SER A 49 10.99 -25.55 19.68
CA SER A 49 11.29 -24.94 20.99
C SER A 49 11.84 -23.52 20.91
N MET A 50 12.31 -23.05 19.74
CA MET A 50 12.82 -21.68 19.59
C MET A 50 11.74 -20.60 19.76
N ALA A 51 10.46 -20.98 19.67
CA ALA A 51 9.33 -20.09 19.90
C ALA A 51 8.78 -20.17 21.34
N ALA A 52 9.38 -21.00 22.20
CA ALA A 52 8.97 -21.12 23.60
C ALA A 52 9.23 -19.81 24.36
N LEU A 53 8.33 -19.49 25.30
CA LEU A 53 8.53 -18.39 26.23
C LEU A 53 9.33 -18.86 27.44
N GLU A 54 10.05 -17.91 28.04
CA GLU A 54 10.84 -18.12 29.25
C GLU A 54 10.17 -17.39 30.41
N LEU A 55 9.77 -18.15 31.44
CA LEU A 55 9.26 -17.59 32.68
C LEU A 55 10.39 -16.85 33.41
N MET A 56 10.05 -15.77 34.11
CA MET A 56 10.99 -14.90 34.84
C MET A 56 11.98 -14.12 33.95
N ASP A 57 11.84 -14.17 32.62
CA ASP A 57 12.53 -13.25 31.73
C ASP A 57 11.63 -12.03 31.44
N PRO A 58 12.08 -10.79 31.70
CA PRO A 58 11.24 -9.59 31.59
C PRO A 58 10.77 -9.26 30.17
N LYS A 59 11.38 -9.86 29.14
CA LYS A 59 11.02 -9.70 27.73
C LYS A 59 10.17 -10.84 27.21
N MET A 60 10.24 -12.03 27.82
CA MET A 60 9.51 -13.23 27.36
C MET A 60 8.32 -13.58 28.25
N ASP A 61 8.35 -13.20 29.53
CA ASP A 61 7.32 -13.51 30.50
C ASP A 61 6.19 -12.46 30.43
N CYS A 62 5.02 -12.87 29.92
CA CYS A 62 3.84 -12.01 29.88
C CYS A 62 3.26 -11.69 31.27
N CYS A 63 3.65 -12.45 32.29
CA CYS A 63 3.24 -12.25 33.68
C CYS A 63 4.16 -11.29 34.43
N GLU A 64 5.31 -10.84 33.90
CA GLU A 64 6.17 -9.88 34.62
C GLU A 64 5.77 -8.42 34.33
N ILE A 65 4.83 -7.85 35.09
CA ILE A 65 4.46 -6.43 34.96
C ILE A 65 5.58 -5.54 35.55
N PRO A 66 6.10 -4.53 34.81
CA PRO A 66 7.04 -3.58 35.37
C PRO A 66 6.43 -2.92 36.60
N THR A 67 7.00 -3.13 37.78
CA THR A 67 6.60 -2.40 38.97
C THR A 67 6.95 -0.95 38.77
N SER A 68 5.98 -0.04 38.90
CA SER A 68 6.21 1.41 38.89
C SER A 68 7.13 1.80 40.05
N LYS A 69 8.44 1.70 39.87
CA LYS A 69 9.39 2.45 40.68
C LYS A 69 9.77 3.66 39.85
N THR A 70 9.26 4.80 40.30
CA THR A 70 9.80 6.12 39.99
C THR A 70 11.34 6.05 40.06
N GLU A 71 12.00 6.07 38.91
CA GLU A 71 13.38 6.55 38.85
C GLU A 71 13.35 8.04 39.11
N GLU A 72 13.36 8.42 40.39
CA GLU A 72 13.84 9.73 40.79
C GLU A 72 15.30 9.85 40.33
N GLY A 73 15.56 10.52 39.20
CA GLY A 73 16.93 10.98 38.94
C GLY A 73 17.43 11.19 37.52
N ILE A 74 16.65 10.98 36.45
CA ILE A 74 17.16 11.28 35.09
C ILE A 74 16.14 12.16 34.35
N GLY A 75 16.49 13.44 34.19
CA GLY A 75 15.70 14.40 33.44
C GLY A 75 15.46 13.95 31.99
N PRO A 76 14.40 14.48 31.33
CA PRO A 76 13.97 14.00 30.03
C PRO A 76 15.07 14.21 28.99
N LYS A 77 15.54 13.12 28.36
CA LYS A 77 16.24 13.21 27.07
C LYS A 77 15.18 13.53 26.02
N GLN A 78 15.34 14.68 25.36
CA GLN A 78 14.47 15.12 24.27
C GLN A 78 14.49 14.09 23.14
N GLY A 79 13.33 13.53 22.80
CA GLY A 79 13.15 12.73 21.57
C GLY A 79 12.36 11.42 21.71
N GLU A 80 12.02 10.97 22.91
CA GLU A 80 11.24 9.74 23.11
C GLU A 80 9.79 10.07 23.49
N GLY A 81 8.84 9.33 22.91
CA GLY A 81 7.40 9.53 23.10
C GLY A 81 6.99 9.52 24.57
N ILE A 82 5.91 10.22 24.88
CA ILE A 82 5.38 10.38 26.24
C ILE A 82 4.88 9.00 26.73
N GLU A 83 5.70 8.28 27.50
CA GLU A 83 5.26 7.14 28.29
C GLU A 83 4.48 7.69 29.51
N VAL A 84 3.15 7.62 29.44
CA VAL A 84 2.26 7.94 30.56
C VAL A 84 2.19 6.72 31.48
N LEU A 85 3.07 6.64 32.46
CA LEU A 85 3.00 5.67 33.56
C LEU A 85 2.51 6.39 34.83
N GLY A 86 1.22 6.23 35.14
CA GLY A 86 0.58 6.78 36.33
C GLY A 86 0.78 5.94 37.61
N PRO A 87 0.50 6.49 38.81
CA PRO A 87 0.81 5.87 40.09
C PRO A 87 -0.38 5.03 40.59
N PHE A 88 -0.62 3.87 40.00
CA PHE A 88 -1.57 2.91 40.61
C PHE A 88 -0.83 1.91 41.50
N PRO A 89 -1.39 1.58 42.68
CA PRO A 89 -0.81 0.59 43.56
C PRO A 89 -0.77 -0.76 42.86
N THR A 90 0.44 -1.31 42.76
CA THR A 90 0.77 -2.74 42.76
C THR A 90 -0.45 -3.67 42.88
N THR A 91 -1.00 -4.11 41.76
CA THR A 91 -1.81 -5.33 41.71
C THR A 91 -1.05 -6.37 40.88
N VAL A 92 -0.89 -7.54 41.49
CA VAL A 92 -0.17 -8.68 40.94
C VAL A 92 -0.86 -9.13 39.64
N PRO A 93 -0.10 -9.46 38.59
CA PRO A 93 -0.65 -10.06 37.37
C PRO A 93 -1.37 -11.40 37.63
N PRO A 94 -2.36 -11.76 36.78
CA PRO A 94 -2.94 -10.96 35.71
C PRO A 94 -4.12 -10.09 36.20
N ARG A 95 -4.18 -8.83 35.75
CA ARG A 95 -5.36 -7.97 35.96
C ARG A 95 -6.59 -8.61 35.30
N ASN A 96 -7.72 -8.58 35.99
CA ASN A 96 -8.99 -9.04 35.44
C ASN A 96 -9.53 -8.00 34.45
N LEU A 97 -10.23 -8.48 33.42
CA LEU A 97 -10.99 -7.62 32.53
C LEU A 97 -12.09 -6.92 33.35
N PRO A 98 -12.41 -5.65 33.06
CA PRO A 98 -13.47 -4.93 33.78
C PRO A 98 -14.79 -5.70 33.64
N ARG A 99 -15.61 -5.72 34.69
CA ARG A 99 -16.95 -6.33 34.66
C ARG A 99 -18.09 -5.32 34.48
N GLY A 100 -17.77 -4.03 34.52
CA GLY A 100 -18.70 -2.90 34.38
C GLY A 100 -17.98 -1.58 34.65
N LEU A 101 -18.73 -0.48 34.80
CA LEU A 101 -18.16 0.82 35.15
C LEU A 101 -17.60 0.86 36.57
N TYR A 102 -18.16 0.04 37.47
CA TYR A 102 -17.78 -0.07 38.87
C TYR A 102 -17.41 -1.51 39.17
N ASP A 103 -16.12 -1.83 39.10
CA ASP A 103 -15.54 -3.10 39.51
C ASP A 103 -14.80 -2.91 40.85
N GLU A 104 -14.71 -3.96 41.67
CA GLU A 104 -14.04 -3.92 42.98
C GLU A 104 -12.57 -3.50 42.87
N LEU A 105 -11.94 -3.80 41.73
CA LEU A 105 -10.54 -3.50 41.45
C LEU A 105 -10.35 -2.31 40.51
N LEU A 106 -11.42 -1.84 39.83
CA LEU A 106 -11.32 -0.81 38.81
C LEU A 106 -12.63 -0.01 38.69
N THR A 107 -12.55 1.28 39.01
CA THR A 107 -13.69 2.21 38.86
C THR A 107 -13.38 3.19 37.72
N LEU A 108 -14.24 3.21 36.71
CA LEU A 108 -14.13 4.14 35.59
C LEU A 108 -14.84 5.46 35.90
N PRO A 109 -14.28 6.61 35.47
CA PRO A 109 -14.98 7.89 35.51
C PRO A 109 -16.34 7.80 34.79
N TRP A 110 -17.44 8.13 35.46
CA TRP A 110 -18.76 8.10 34.83
C TRP A 110 -19.77 9.10 35.38
N ASP A 111 -20.03 9.09 36.70
CA ASP A 111 -21.13 9.87 37.29
C ASP A 111 -20.95 11.38 37.14
N ASP A 112 -19.73 11.88 37.35
CA ASP A 112 -19.39 13.31 37.33
C ASP A 112 -18.54 13.69 36.09
N LEU A 113 -18.75 13.00 34.97
CA LEU A 113 -17.92 13.15 33.78
C LEU A 113 -18.07 14.55 33.16
N THR A 114 -16.98 15.28 33.06
CA THR A 114 -16.95 16.62 32.44
C THR A 114 -16.75 16.54 30.92
N LEU A 115 -17.15 17.57 30.17
CA LEU A 115 -16.88 17.65 28.73
C LEU A 115 -15.38 17.60 28.41
N ARG A 116 -14.55 18.18 29.28
CA ARG A 116 -13.09 18.09 29.17
C ARG A 116 -12.59 16.65 29.26
N GLN A 117 -13.08 15.87 30.24
CA GLN A 117 -12.75 14.45 30.38
C GLN A 117 -13.24 13.62 29.20
N ALA A 118 -14.48 13.85 28.74
CA ALA A 118 -15.02 13.20 27.55
C ALA A 118 -14.16 13.46 26.31
N ARG A 119 -13.70 14.71 26.10
CA ARG A 119 -12.82 15.06 24.99
C ARG A 119 -11.53 14.25 25.01
N ILE A 120 -10.89 14.13 26.18
CA ILE A 120 -9.66 13.35 26.36
C ILE A 120 -9.91 11.88 26.00
N ILE A 121 -10.97 11.28 26.54
CA ILE A 121 -11.34 9.88 26.27
C ILE A 121 -11.63 9.67 24.78
N CYS A 122 -12.35 10.59 24.12
CA CYS A 122 -12.65 10.50 22.68
C CYS A 122 -11.39 10.65 21.81
N LEU A 123 -10.44 11.52 22.19
CA LEU A 123 -9.16 11.66 21.50
C LEU A 123 -8.29 10.40 21.64
N GLU A 124 -8.25 9.82 22.83
CA GLU A 124 -7.58 8.54 23.06
C GLU A 124 -8.27 7.40 22.28
N ALA A 125 -9.60 7.37 22.21
CA ALA A 125 -10.31 6.40 21.37
C ALA A 125 -9.93 6.53 19.88
N ALA A 126 -9.83 7.76 19.35
CA ALA A 126 -9.34 7.99 17.99
C ALA A 126 -7.88 7.55 17.81
N THR A 127 -7.03 7.75 18.83
CA THR A 127 -5.63 7.30 18.84
C THR A 127 -5.52 5.77 18.80
N ARG A 128 -6.42 5.04 19.47
CA ARG A 128 -6.48 3.56 19.42
C ARG A 128 -6.94 3.07 18.06
N LEU A 129 -7.93 3.74 17.45
CA LEU A 129 -8.36 3.45 16.09
C LEU A 129 -7.22 3.62 15.08
N GLU A 130 -6.46 4.71 15.19
CA GLU A 130 -5.28 4.95 14.36
C GLU A 130 -4.23 3.85 14.54
N SER A 131 -3.88 3.52 15.78
CA SER A 131 -2.89 2.50 16.11
C SER A 131 -3.24 1.12 15.52
N MET A 132 -4.53 0.76 15.52
CA MET A 132 -5.03 -0.44 14.86
C MET A 132 -4.87 -0.38 13.32
N LEU A 133 -5.24 0.75 12.71
CA LEU A 133 -5.08 0.98 11.26
C LEU A 133 -3.61 1.02 10.82
N SER A 134 -2.71 1.30 11.75
CA SER A 134 -1.26 1.32 11.57
C SER A 134 -0.57 -0.02 11.91
N GLY A 135 -1.34 -1.08 12.18
CA GLY A 135 -0.85 -2.47 12.24
C GLY A 135 -0.93 -3.14 13.63
N SER A 136 -1.28 -2.40 14.68
CA SER A 136 -1.40 -2.98 16.03
C SER A 136 -2.61 -3.92 16.11
N SER A 137 -2.50 -4.99 16.90
CA SER A 137 -3.65 -5.86 17.14
C SER A 137 -4.75 -5.15 17.93
N VAL A 138 -5.99 -5.65 17.88
CA VAL A 138 -7.09 -5.09 18.68
C VAL A 138 -6.84 -5.20 20.19
N ALA A 139 -6.05 -6.19 20.63
CA ALA A 139 -5.63 -6.35 22.01
C ALA A 139 -4.62 -5.28 22.45
N GLU A 140 -3.72 -4.87 21.55
CA GLU A 140 -2.71 -3.84 21.78
C GLU A 140 -3.22 -2.42 21.50
N SER A 141 -4.38 -2.28 20.86
CA SER A 141 -4.98 -0.99 20.50
C SER A 141 -6.37 -0.84 21.12
N THR A 142 -7.44 -1.18 20.41
CA THR A 142 -8.84 -0.99 20.79
C THR A 142 -9.16 -1.37 22.24
N TYR A 143 -8.80 -2.59 22.67
CA TYR A 143 -9.12 -3.12 24.00
C TYR A 143 -8.10 -2.71 25.08
N THR A 144 -7.21 -1.76 24.79
CA THR A 144 -6.53 -0.98 25.85
C THR A 144 -7.46 0.09 26.42
N CYS A 145 -8.55 0.42 25.73
CA CYS A 145 -9.61 1.27 26.24
C CYS A 145 -10.55 0.46 27.12
N LEU A 146 -10.62 0.79 28.40
CA LEU A 146 -11.43 0.04 29.35
C LEU A 146 -12.94 0.18 29.11
N TYR A 147 -13.37 1.28 28.50
CA TYR A 147 -14.76 1.47 28.06
C TYR A 147 -15.13 0.62 26.84
N ALA A 148 -14.17 0.07 26.08
CA ALA A 148 -14.44 -0.70 24.87
C ALA A 148 -14.84 -2.15 25.15
N HIS A 149 -14.76 -2.62 26.40
CA HIS A 149 -15.19 -3.97 26.76
C HIS A 149 -16.72 -4.08 26.80
N ASP A 150 -17.25 -5.17 26.27
CA ASP A 150 -18.69 -5.40 26.07
C ASP A 150 -19.54 -5.22 27.34
N CYS A 151 -19.05 -5.70 28.48
CA CYS A 151 -19.70 -5.53 29.78
C CYS A 151 -19.82 -4.05 30.19
N VAL A 152 -18.80 -3.25 29.92
CA VAL A 152 -18.78 -1.81 30.21
C VAL A 152 -19.67 -1.05 29.23
N LEU A 153 -19.63 -1.40 27.94
CA LEU A 153 -20.55 -0.87 26.92
C LEU A 153 -22.01 -1.13 27.30
N LYS A 154 -22.31 -2.34 27.76
CA LYS A 154 -23.65 -2.72 28.21
C LYS A 154 -24.07 -1.91 29.44
N ASP A 155 -23.24 -1.82 30.47
CA ASP A 155 -23.51 -1.03 31.68
C ASP A 155 -23.75 0.47 31.36
N MET A 156 -22.90 1.07 30.50
CA MET A 156 -23.11 2.43 29.99
C MET A 156 -24.47 2.58 29.30
N SER A 157 -24.83 1.63 28.43
CA SER A 157 -26.09 1.67 27.68
C SER A 157 -27.32 1.60 28.59
N GLU A 158 -27.29 0.73 29.62
CA GLU A 158 -28.39 0.54 30.58
C GLU A 158 -28.60 1.80 31.44
N ARG A 159 -27.49 2.44 31.87
CA ARG A 159 -27.54 3.70 32.62
C ARG A 159 -28.04 4.88 31.81
N LEU A 160 -27.64 4.95 30.53
CA LEU A 160 -28.12 6.00 29.61
C LEU A 160 -29.60 5.82 29.25
N ALA A 161 -30.13 4.59 29.32
CA ALA A 161 -31.54 4.30 29.11
C ALA A 161 -32.42 4.53 30.35
N ALA A 162 -31.84 4.53 31.55
CA ALA A 162 -32.57 4.77 32.79
C ALA A 162 -33.17 6.19 32.83
N PRO A 163 -34.38 6.37 33.40
CA PRO A 163 -35.00 7.68 33.55
C PRO A 163 -34.10 8.59 34.38
N SER A 164 -33.70 9.72 33.81
CA SER A 164 -32.72 10.63 34.38
C SER A 164 -33.18 11.22 35.72
N SER A 165 -32.36 11.05 36.76
CA SER A 165 -32.28 11.97 37.91
C SER A 165 -31.79 13.36 37.46
N ASP A 166 -31.79 14.37 38.34
CA ASP A 166 -31.31 15.75 38.11
C ASP A 166 -29.80 15.83 37.74
N ILE A 167 -29.38 15.22 36.63
CA ILE A 167 -28.01 15.25 36.11
C ILE A 167 -27.86 16.48 35.21
N ALA A 168 -26.76 17.22 35.40
CA ALA A 168 -26.46 18.38 34.56
C ALA A 168 -26.38 17.99 33.08
N GLN A 169 -26.95 18.83 32.19
CA GLN A 169 -26.94 18.58 30.75
C GLN A 169 -25.53 18.34 30.19
N ALA A 170 -24.53 19.07 30.70
CA ALA A 170 -23.12 18.89 30.30
C ALA A 170 -22.60 17.46 30.60
N THR A 171 -22.91 16.93 31.79
CA THR A 171 -22.52 15.59 32.22
C THR A 171 -23.21 14.52 31.37
N LYS A 172 -24.51 14.69 31.10
CA LYS A 172 -25.26 13.79 30.23
C LYS A 172 -24.69 13.76 28.80
N SER A 173 -24.39 14.92 28.24
CA SER A 173 -23.74 15.02 26.92
C SER A 173 -22.35 14.37 26.93
N ALA A 174 -21.57 14.54 28.00
CA ALA A 174 -20.27 13.92 28.16
C ALA A 174 -20.35 12.38 28.23
N GLN A 175 -21.28 11.83 29.03
CA GLN A 175 -21.54 10.38 29.14
C GLN A 175 -21.97 9.77 27.79
N LYS A 176 -22.92 10.40 27.09
CA LYS A 176 -23.34 9.96 25.74
C LYS A 176 -22.21 10.00 24.73
N SER A 177 -21.32 10.98 24.85
CA SER A 177 -20.16 11.13 23.97
C SER A 177 -19.15 10.01 24.16
N VAL A 178 -18.79 9.69 25.41
CA VAL A 178 -17.89 8.57 25.73
C VAL A 178 -18.48 7.25 25.25
N TYR A 179 -19.76 6.98 25.55
CA TYR A 179 -20.44 5.78 25.05
C TYR A 179 -20.43 5.70 23.52
N SER A 180 -20.80 6.78 22.82
CA SER A 180 -20.86 6.79 21.36
C SER A 180 -19.49 6.61 20.71
N SER A 181 -18.44 7.27 21.23
CA SER A 181 -17.10 7.19 20.65
C SER A 181 -16.45 5.82 20.87
N THR A 182 -16.67 5.21 22.03
CA THR A 182 -16.14 3.87 22.37
C THR A 182 -16.89 2.78 21.63
N LEU A 183 -18.21 2.91 21.49
CA LEU A 183 -19.02 2.04 20.65
C LEU A 183 -18.57 2.08 19.18
N LEU A 184 -18.33 3.28 18.63
CA LEU A 184 -17.80 3.46 17.28
C LEU A 184 -16.40 2.87 17.15
N LEU A 185 -15.52 3.03 18.14
CA LEU A 185 -14.19 2.41 18.14
C LEU A 185 -14.29 0.89 17.96
N VAL A 186 -15.14 0.20 18.73
CA VAL A 186 -15.34 -1.25 18.62
C VAL A 186 -15.93 -1.63 17.26
N LYS A 187 -17.00 -0.96 16.82
CA LYS A 187 -17.66 -1.26 15.53
C LYS A 187 -16.80 -0.96 14.30
N LEU A 188 -16.00 0.11 14.34
CA LEU A 188 -15.00 0.37 13.31
C LEU A 188 -13.90 -0.69 13.32
N SER A 189 -13.44 -1.12 14.50
CA SER A 189 -12.45 -2.21 14.60
C SER A 189 -12.96 -3.50 13.97
N GLU A 190 -14.22 -3.85 14.22
CA GLU A 190 -14.90 -4.99 13.61
C GLU A 190 -15.01 -4.84 12.08
N SER A 191 -15.46 -3.68 11.61
CA SER A 191 -15.67 -3.40 10.19
C SER A 191 -14.35 -3.43 9.40
N VAL A 192 -13.31 -2.75 9.91
CA VAL A 192 -11.98 -2.73 9.31
C VAL A 192 -11.41 -4.15 9.24
N ARG A 193 -11.46 -4.89 10.35
CA ARG A 193 -10.98 -6.27 10.39
C ARG A 193 -11.73 -7.14 9.39
N THR A 194 -13.05 -7.00 9.28
CA THR A 194 -13.87 -7.70 8.29
C THR A 194 -13.42 -7.38 6.88
N VAL A 195 -13.26 -6.10 6.53
CA VAL A 195 -12.78 -5.67 5.20
C VAL A 195 -11.41 -6.27 4.89
N VAL A 196 -10.46 -6.17 5.81
CA VAL A 196 -9.09 -6.68 5.64
C VAL A 196 -9.10 -8.20 5.48
N GLN A 197 -9.83 -8.92 6.34
CA GLN A 197 -9.97 -10.37 6.28
C GLN A 197 -10.52 -10.88 4.95
N HIS A 198 -11.55 -10.21 4.40
CA HIS A 198 -12.15 -10.58 3.12
C HIS A 198 -11.28 -10.21 1.92
N ALA A 199 -10.47 -9.16 2.04
CA ALA A 199 -9.56 -8.74 0.97
C ALA A 199 -8.37 -9.69 0.78
N ASP A 200 -7.98 -10.43 1.83
CA ASP A 200 -6.88 -11.41 1.80
C ASP A 200 -5.58 -10.78 1.24
N ILE A 201 -5.21 -9.63 1.83
CA ILE A 201 -3.96 -8.90 1.57
C ILE A 201 -3.23 -8.50 2.86
N TYR A 202 -3.57 -9.17 3.95
CA TYR A 202 -2.92 -9.01 5.24
C TYR A 202 -1.94 -10.16 5.43
N GLU A 203 -0.75 -9.81 5.88
CA GLU A 203 0.11 -10.72 6.62
C GLU A 203 0.38 -10.05 7.96
N GLU A 204 0.78 -10.78 9.01
CA GLU A 204 1.07 -10.24 10.35
C GLU A 204 2.20 -9.16 10.38
N GLU A 205 2.65 -8.71 9.20
CA GLU A 205 3.45 -7.52 8.90
C GLU A 205 2.60 -6.24 8.75
N ASP A 206 1.48 -6.30 8.02
CA ASP A 206 0.63 -5.14 7.67
C ASP A 206 -0.55 -4.96 8.64
N PHE A 207 -1.10 -6.07 9.15
CA PHE A 207 -2.28 -6.06 10.02
C PHE A 207 -2.38 -7.37 10.81
N THR A 208 -2.75 -7.28 12.09
CA THR A 208 -2.93 -8.46 12.95
C THR A 208 -4.40 -8.87 12.99
N VAL A 209 -4.70 -10.07 12.50
CA VAL A 209 -6.08 -10.57 12.35
C VAL A 209 -6.66 -11.17 13.62
N ASN A 210 -5.78 -11.65 14.50
CA ASN A 210 -6.17 -12.30 15.73
C ASN A 210 -6.95 -11.33 16.63
N ALA A 211 -8.16 -11.74 17.00
CA ALA A 211 -9.04 -10.99 17.89
C ALA A 211 -8.84 -11.37 19.36
N TYR A 212 -7.97 -12.35 19.67
CA TYR A 212 -7.65 -12.75 21.05
C TYR A 212 -8.87 -13.11 21.92
N GLY A 213 -9.93 -13.62 21.29
CA GLY A 213 -11.18 -13.99 21.96
C GLY A 213 -12.08 -12.81 22.32
N PHE A 214 -11.80 -11.59 21.84
CA PHE A 214 -12.71 -10.47 21.97
C PHE A 214 -13.91 -10.65 21.03
N ASP A 215 -15.09 -10.55 21.63
CA ASP A 215 -16.35 -10.43 20.92
C ASP A 215 -16.53 -8.92 20.59
N PHE A 216 -16.76 -8.57 19.32
CA PHE A 216 -16.96 -7.17 18.90
C PHE A 216 -18.42 -6.72 19.16
N SER A 217 -18.95 -7.14 20.31
CA SER A 217 -20.37 -7.28 20.55
C SER A 217 -20.90 -6.19 21.47
N PRO A 218 -21.53 -5.21 20.85
CA PRO A 218 -22.94 -5.05 21.17
C PRO A 218 -23.80 -5.45 19.97
N ASP A 219 -24.89 -6.19 20.22
CA ASP A 219 -25.98 -6.53 19.29
C ASP A 219 -26.72 -5.26 18.80
N ILE A 220 -25.99 -4.36 18.15
CA ILE A 220 -26.48 -3.10 17.60
C ILE A 220 -26.25 -3.11 16.10
N ASN A 221 -27.33 -2.97 15.33
CA ASN A 221 -27.25 -2.84 13.88
C ASN A 221 -26.82 -1.42 13.46
N ASP A 222 -26.38 -1.27 12.21
CA ASP A 222 -25.90 0.01 11.64
C ASP A 222 -26.89 1.17 11.87
N GLY A 223 -28.21 0.91 11.78
CA GLY A 223 -29.24 1.94 11.95
C GLY A 223 -29.39 2.42 13.40
N ALA A 224 -29.34 1.49 14.36
CA ALA A 224 -29.38 1.80 15.78
C ALA A 224 -28.09 2.50 16.23
N LEU A 225 -26.93 2.05 15.73
CA LEU A 225 -25.64 2.72 15.94
C LEU A 225 -25.70 4.19 15.49
N ARG A 226 -26.18 4.43 14.27
CA ARG A 226 -26.35 5.79 13.73
C ARG A 226 -27.23 6.64 14.63
N THR A 227 -28.37 6.10 15.07
CA THR A 227 -29.33 6.81 15.92
C THR A 227 -28.71 7.24 17.25
N VAL A 228 -27.94 6.35 17.89
CA VAL A 228 -27.24 6.64 19.15
C VAL A 228 -26.25 7.79 18.97
N VAL A 229 -25.42 7.72 17.93
CA VAL A 229 -24.37 8.71 17.66
C VAL A 229 -24.97 10.06 17.27
N GLU A 230 -25.95 10.08 16.37
CA GLU A 230 -26.66 11.30 15.95
C GLU A 230 -27.38 11.96 17.14
N SER A 231 -27.94 11.17 18.06
CA SER A 231 -28.53 11.71 19.30
C SER A 231 -27.47 12.38 20.19
N ALA A 232 -26.28 11.80 20.32
CA ALA A 232 -25.19 12.40 21.10
C ALA A 232 -24.68 13.69 20.44
N MET A 233 -24.50 13.68 19.12
CA MET A 233 -24.11 14.86 18.34
C MET A 233 -25.14 15.98 18.45
N ARG A 234 -26.44 15.68 18.35
CA ARG A 234 -27.51 16.68 18.50
C ARG A 234 -27.50 17.34 19.87
N GLU A 235 -27.29 16.58 20.94
CA GLU A 235 -27.18 17.15 22.29
C GLU A 235 -25.96 18.06 22.45
N LEU A 236 -24.83 17.71 21.84
CA LEU A 236 -23.66 18.59 21.78
C LEU A 236 -23.97 19.86 20.97
N GLU A 237 -24.69 19.76 19.86
CA GLU A 237 -25.13 20.93 19.07
C GLU A 237 -26.04 21.84 19.87
N GLU A 238 -27.04 21.29 20.56
CA GLU A 238 -27.91 22.04 21.47
C GLU A 238 -27.11 22.73 22.59
N TYR A 239 -26.08 22.08 23.13
CA TYR A 239 -25.19 22.67 24.12
C TYR A 239 -24.37 23.85 23.56
N LEU A 240 -24.02 23.83 22.27
CA LEU A 240 -23.24 24.87 21.59
C LEU A 240 -24.07 26.13 21.26
N VAL A 241 -25.40 26.01 21.11
CA VAL A 241 -26.26 27.14 20.70
C VAL A 241 -26.29 28.23 21.77
N GLY A 242 -25.95 29.46 21.39
CA GLY A 242 -26.14 30.66 22.21
C GLY A 242 -25.15 30.82 23.37
N LYS A 243 -24.09 29.99 23.45
CA LYS A 243 -23.04 30.10 24.47
C LYS A 243 -21.86 30.95 24.00
N GLU A 244 -21.30 31.73 24.93
CA GLU A 244 -20.03 32.42 24.70
C GLU A 244 -18.89 31.41 24.55
N SER A 245 -17.89 31.77 23.74
CA SER A 245 -16.72 30.93 23.50
C SER A 245 -15.97 30.70 24.82
N ASN A 246 -16.03 29.46 25.31
CA ASN A 246 -15.31 29.01 26.50
C ASN A 246 -14.71 27.60 26.26
N GLN A 247 -13.99 27.08 27.25
CA GLN A 247 -13.32 25.78 27.13
C GLN A 247 -14.33 24.62 26.89
N ASP A 248 -15.46 24.61 27.59
CA ASP A 248 -16.48 23.56 27.42
C ASP A 248 -17.12 23.56 26.02
N VAL A 249 -17.29 24.74 25.42
CA VAL A 249 -17.77 24.91 24.04
C VAL A 249 -16.75 24.36 23.05
N ALA A 250 -15.46 24.62 23.27
CA ALA A 250 -14.39 24.04 22.44
C ALA A 250 -14.32 22.52 22.58
N ASP A 251 -14.44 22.00 23.81
CA ASP A 251 -14.42 20.57 24.10
C ASP A 251 -15.61 19.87 23.44
N ALA A 252 -16.82 20.45 23.53
CA ALA A 252 -18.02 19.94 22.87
C ALA A 252 -17.90 19.93 21.33
N ASP A 253 -17.34 20.99 20.70
CA ASP A 253 -17.17 21.01 19.24
C ASP A 253 -16.13 19.97 18.78
N ILE A 254 -15.04 19.77 19.54
CA ILE A 254 -14.05 18.72 19.24
C ILE A 254 -14.71 17.34 19.28
N ILE A 255 -15.42 17.02 20.37
CA ILE A 255 -16.10 15.73 20.53
C ILE A 255 -17.09 15.49 19.38
N ARG A 256 -17.92 16.49 19.05
CA ARG A 256 -18.90 16.41 17.97
C ARG A 256 -18.23 16.13 16.62
N LEU A 257 -17.10 16.78 16.35
CA LEU A 257 -16.31 16.55 15.12
C LEU A 257 -15.70 15.15 15.07
N LEU A 258 -15.20 14.63 16.20
CA LEU A 258 -14.66 13.27 16.29
C LEU A 258 -15.75 12.21 16.08
N LEU A 259 -16.91 12.36 16.73
CA LEU A 259 -18.06 11.46 16.54
C LEU A 259 -18.55 11.48 15.09
N GLY A 260 -18.66 12.67 14.49
CA GLY A 260 -19.04 12.81 13.08
C GLY A 260 -18.05 12.15 12.13
N PHE A 261 -16.74 12.29 12.36
CA PHE A 261 -15.70 11.61 11.59
C PHE A 261 -15.79 10.08 11.72
N GLN A 262 -15.90 9.56 12.95
CA GLN A 262 -15.98 8.12 13.20
C GLN A 262 -17.22 7.52 12.53
N LEU A 263 -18.36 8.22 12.58
CA LEU A 263 -19.59 7.81 11.91
C LEU A 263 -19.44 7.84 10.38
N ASP A 264 -18.84 8.88 9.81
CA ASP A 264 -18.56 8.97 8.37
C ASP A 264 -17.67 7.82 7.90
N LEU A 265 -16.60 7.50 8.63
CA LEU A 265 -15.72 6.37 8.31
C LEU A 265 -16.47 5.03 8.37
N SER A 266 -17.36 4.87 9.35
CA SER A 266 -18.18 3.66 9.49
C SER A 266 -19.18 3.52 8.34
N GLU A 267 -19.85 4.60 7.94
CA GLU A 267 -20.77 4.61 6.80
C GLU A 267 -20.01 4.33 5.50
N ALA A 268 -18.83 4.90 5.31
CA ALA A 268 -17.97 4.64 4.16
C ALA A 268 -17.59 3.15 4.05
N CYS A 269 -17.12 2.54 5.14
CA CYS A 269 -16.79 1.10 5.16
C CYS A 269 -18.01 0.22 4.88
N SER A 270 -19.17 0.56 5.46
CA SER A 270 -20.43 -0.17 5.25
C SER A 270 -20.92 -0.10 3.79
N LEU A 271 -20.80 1.06 3.14
CA LEU A 271 -21.17 1.19 1.72
C LEU A 271 -20.19 0.44 0.80
N MET A 272 -18.88 0.53 1.07
CA MET A 272 -17.84 -0.11 0.24
C MET A 272 -17.83 -1.64 0.35
N THR A 273 -18.46 -2.23 1.37
CA THR A 273 -18.64 -3.69 1.50
C THR A 273 -19.92 -4.19 0.83
N LYS A 274 -20.84 -3.29 0.47
CA LYS A 274 -22.16 -3.59 -0.09
C LYS A 274 -22.29 -3.16 -1.57
N LEU A 275 -21.15 -3.00 -2.26
CA LEU A 275 -21.17 -2.68 -3.69
C LEU A 275 -21.74 -3.87 -4.48
N SER A 276 -22.53 -3.53 -5.49
CA SER A 276 -23.08 -4.44 -6.49
C SER A 276 -23.09 -3.74 -7.84
N THR A 277 -23.20 -4.50 -8.92
CA THR A 277 -23.22 -3.93 -10.29
C THR A 277 -24.22 -2.78 -10.49
N GLU A 278 -25.36 -2.81 -9.79
CA GLU A 278 -26.43 -1.82 -9.92
C GLU A 278 -26.16 -0.51 -9.17
N ASN A 279 -25.38 -0.56 -8.08
CA ASN A 279 -25.24 0.56 -7.14
C ASN A 279 -23.86 1.23 -7.15
N VAL A 280 -22.86 0.68 -7.86
CA VAL A 280 -21.46 1.15 -7.82
C VAL A 280 -21.33 2.68 -7.91
N LYS A 281 -21.91 3.30 -8.94
CA LYS A 281 -21.73 4.74 -9.17
C LYS A 281 -22.39 5.60 -8.10
N ASP A 282 -23.56 5.20 -7.62
CA ASP A 282 -24.31 5.93 -6.59
C ASP A 282 -23.61 5.80 -5.24
N PHE A 283 -23.29 4.57 -4.83
CA PHE A 283 -22.65 4.30 -3.54
C PHE A 283 -21.25 4.91 -3.48
N VAL A 284 -20.43 4.76 -4.53
CA VAL A 284 -19.09 5.38 -4.56
C VAL A 284 -19.18 6.91 -4.58
N GLY A 285 -20.16 7.48 -5.29
CA GLY A 285 -20.41 8.93 -5.25
C GLY A 285 -20.80 9.43 -3.86
N ARG A 286 -21.62 8.67 -3.13
CA ARG A 286 -21.95 8.94 -1.72
C ARG A 286 -20.73 8.82 -0.81
N VAL A 287 -19.96 7.74 -0.94
CA VAL A 287 -18.73 7.51 -0.17
C VAL A 287 -17.77 8.67 -0.36
N LYS A 288 -17.55 9.13 -1.60
CA LYS A 288 -16.70 10.31 -1.90
C LYS A 288 -17.11 11.56 -1.12
N ASN A 289 -18.41 11.84 -1.03
CA ASN A 289 -18.92 12.96 -0.23
C ASN A 289 -18.71 12.75 1.28
N ILE A 290 -18.98 11.53 1.76
CA ILE A 290 -18.83 11.15 3.18
C ILE A 290 -17.37 11.29 3.62
N VAL A 291 -16.42 10.73 2.85
CA VAL A 291 -15.00 10.76 3.23
C VAL A 291 -14.40 12.16 3.13
N THR A 292 -14.85 12.97 2.15
CA THR A 292 -14.48 14.39 2.07
C THR A 292 -14.96 15.13 3.31
N SER A 293 -16.23 14.94 3.70
CA SER A 293 -16.78 15.56 4.90
C SER A 293 -16.07 15.11 6.17
N GLY A 294 -15.80 13.82 6.32
CA GLY A 294 -15.08 13.28 7.47
C GLY A 294 -13.64 13.79 7.57
N SER A 295 -12.94 13.92 6.44
CA SER A 295 -11.60 14.54 6.38
C SER A 295 -11.62 16.01 6.84
N GLU A 296 -12.63 16.79 6.42
CA GLU A 296 -12.80 18.17 6.89
C GLU A 296 -13.07 18.24 8.40
N LYS A 297 -13.95 17.36 8.91
CA LYS A 297 -14.29 17.29 10.34
C LYS A 297 -13.05 17.01 11.20
N ILE A 298 -12.25 16.01 10.82
CA ILE A 298 -11.06 15.63 11.60
C ILE A 298 -9.95 16.68 11.52
N LYS A 299 -9.75 17.32 10.36
CA LYS A 299 -8.83 18.46 10.22
C LYS A 299 -9.25 19.65 11.08
N LYS A 300 -10.55 19.93 11.15
CA LYS A 300 -11.09 20.98 12.05
C LYS A 300 -10.86 20.60 13.51
N ALA A 301 -11.13 19.35 13.91
CA ALA A 301 -10.88 18.86 15.27
C ALA A 301 -9.40 19.03 15.66
N LYS A 302 -8.48 18.61 14.78
CA LYS A 302 -7.03 18.82 14.95
C LYS A 302 -6.67 20.29 15.17
N GLY A 303 -7.23 21.20 14.37
CA GLY A 303 -7.00 22.64 14.51
C GLY A 303 -7.44 23.19 15.88
N LEU A 304 -8.57 22.70 16.41
CA LEU A 304 -9.06 23.07 17.74
C LEU A 304 -8.19 22.49 18.86
N VAL A 305 -7.78 21.21 18.75
CA VAL A 305 -6.88 20.56 19.73
C VAL A 305 -5.54 21.29 19.82
N LEU A 306 -4.94 21.65 18.68
CA LEU A 306 -3.71 22.47 18.63
C LEU A 306 -3.88 23.83 19.32
N GLY A 307 -5.08 24.43 19.25
CA GLY A 307 -5.39 25.66 19.95
C GLY A 307 -5.39 25.51 21.47
N ILE A 308 -5.94 24.39 21.96
CA ILE A 308 -6.01 24.06 23.39
C ILE A 308 -4.62 23.73 23.94
N GLU A 309 -3.84 22.87 23.26
CA GLU A 309 -2.50 22.45 23.71
C GLU A 309 -1.56 23.65 23.91
N LYS A 310 -1.60 24.64 23.00
CA LYS A 310 -0.78 25.87 23.10
C LYS A 310 -1.15 26.74 24.31
N GLY A 311 -2.36 26.63 24.83
CA GLY A 311 -2.87 27.39 25.97
C GLY A 311 -2.87 26.63 27.30
N THR A 312 -2.44 25.36 27.31
CA THR A 312 -2.61 24.46 28.46
C THR A 312 -1.60 24.75 29.58
N ARG A 313 -2.08 24.81 30.83
CA ARG A 313 -1.25 25.02 32.02
C ARG A 313 -0.71 23.69 32.58
N PRO A 314 0.40 23.68 33.35
CA PRO A 314 0.97 22.45 33.91
C PRO A 314 0.02 21.64 34.81
N SER A 315 -0.85 22.30 35.57
CA SER A 315 -1.85 21.62 36.42
C SER A 315 -2.88 20.85 35.61
N SER A 316 -3.23 21.36 34.43
CA SER A 316 -4.19 20.75 33.51
C SER A 316 -3.67 19.45 32.89
N LEU A 317 -2.34 19.31 32.75
CA LEU A 317 -1.71 18.08 32.25
C LEU A 317 -1.83 16.93 33.25
N LYS A 318 -1.83 17.21 34.56
CA LYS A 318 -1.99 16.17 35.59
C LYS A 318 -3.39 15.57 35.54
N ASP A 319 -4.42 16.42 35.47
CA ASP A 319 -5.81 15.93 35.34
C ASP A 319 -6.00 15.07 34.08
N GLU A 320 -5.34 15.44 32.98
CA GLU A 320 -5.35 14.65 31.74
C GLU A 320 -4.68 13.29 31.93
N LEU A 321 -3.52 13.26 32.57
CA LEU A 321 -2.80 12.03 32.91
C LEU A 321 -3.62 11.11 33.81
N ASP A 322 -4.30 11.67 34.80
CA ASP A 322 -5.12 10.94 35.75
C ASP A 322 -6.32 10.28 35.05
N VAL A 323 -6.99 11.00 34.14
CA VAL A 323 -8.13 10.47 33.36
C VAL A 323 -7.67 9.37 32.40
N VAL A 324 -6.55 9.58 31.70
CA VAL A 324 -5.99 8.58 30.78
C VAL A 324 -5.61 7.31 31.53
N SER A 325 -4.89 7.43 32.65
CA SER A 325 -4.45 6.27 33.43
C SER A 325 -5.60 5.50 34.11
N GLN A 326 -6.73 6.17 34.40
CA GLN A 326 -7.95 5.52 34.88
C GLN A 326 -8.74 4.83 33.77
N SER A 327 -8.65 5.32 32.53
CA SER A 327 -9.52 4.92 31.41
C SER A 327 -8.85 3.96 30.43
N PHE A 328 -7.52 3.90 30.42
CA PHE A 328 -6.73 3.13 29.47
C PHE A 328 -5.58 2.39 30.15
N ASP A 329 -5.38 1.14 29.74
CA ASP A 329 -4.31 0.28 30.25
C ASP A 329 -3.69 -0.50 29.09
N SER A 330 -2.43 -0.23 28.77
CA SER A 330 -1.69 -0.95 27.72
C SER A 330 -1.27 -2.37 28.12
N PHE A 331 -1.35 -2.71 29.40
CA PHE A 331 -0.93 -4.01 29.94
C PHE A 331 -2.10 -4.96 30.20
N ILE A 332 -3.36 -4.49 30.15
CA ILE A 332 -4.53 -5.29 30.52
C ILE A 332 -4.65 -6.59 29.74
N ASN A 333 -4.24 -6.58 28.46
CA ASN A 333 -4.37 -7.73 27.56
C ASN A 333 -3.09 -8.56 27.44
N ARG A 334 -2.04 -8.28 28.22
CA ARG A 334 -0.75 -8.97 28.10
C ARG A 334 -0.87 -10.50 28.29
N ARG A 335 -1.80 -10.96 29.12
CA ARG A 335 -2.13 -12.38 29.31
C ARG A 335 -2.64 -13.08 28.04
N LEU A 336 -3.32 -12.33 27.16
CA LEU A 336 -3.84 -12.84 25.89
C LEU A 336 -2.73 -12.91 24.83
N LEU A 337 -1.65 -12.15 25.03
CA LEU A 337 -0.47 -12.13 24.18
C LEU A 337 0.60 -13.15 24.63
N GLY A 338 0.27 -14.03 25.60
CA GLY A 338 1.19 -14.98 26.25
C GLY A 338 1.73 -16.11 25.37
N ASN A 339 1.58 -16.02 24.05
CA ASN A 339 2.24 -16.90 23.08
C ASN A 339 3.37 -16.16 22.34
N ALA A 340 3.64 -14.91 22.69
CA ALA A 340 4.64 -14.05 22.06
C ALA A 340 5.41 -13.25 23.13
N PRO A 341 6.65 -12.83 22.82
CA PRO A 341 7.40 -11.94 23.68
C PRO A 341 6.63 -10.65 23.97
N VAL A 342 6.95 -10.03 25.09
CA VAL A 342 6.29 -8.83 25.60
C VAL A 342 6.54 -7.67 24.64
N ARG A 343 5.50 -7.25 23.92
CA ARG A 343 5.53 -6.07 23.07
C ARG A 343 5.16 -4.83 23.87
N LYS A 344 5.97 -3.77 23.75
CA LYS A 344 5.61 -2.45 24.30
C LYS A 344 4.63 -1.77 23.35
N VAL A 345 3.38 -1.63 23.79
CA VAL A 345 2.38 -0.83 23.09
C VAL A 345 2.80 0.63 23.11
N LYS A 346 2.89 1.25 21.93
CA LYS A 346 3.22 2.66 21.77
C LYS A 346 2.18 3.34 20.89
N PHE A 347 1.69 4.47 21.34
CA PHE A 347 0.71 5.29 20.63
C PHE A 347 1.35 6.57 20.11
N GLN A 348 0.87 7.05 18.96
CA GLN A 348 1.21 8.38 18.47
C GLN A 348 0.52 9.44 19.35
N ASN A 349 1.02 10.68 19.33
CA ASN A 349 0.31 11.79 19.97
C ASN A 349 -1.01 12.09 19.24
N HIS A 350 -1.91 12.84 19.90
CA HIS A 350 -3.24 13.12 19.36
C HIS A 350 -3.18 13.80 17.99
N ILE A 351 -2.30 14.79 17.81
CA ILE A 351 -2.18 15.54 16.56
C ILE A 351 -1.75 14.65 15.39
N GLY A 352 -0.72 13.83 15.60
CA GLY A 352 -0.25 12.87 14.60
C GLY A 352 -1.31 11.83 14.28
N SER A 353 -2.04 11.35 15.31
CA SER A 353 -3.12 10.38 15.10
C SER A 353 -4.25 10.96 14.24
N LEU A 354 -4.66 12.21 14.51
CA LEU A 354 -5.67 12.90 13.71
C LEU A 354 -5.19 13.22 12.28
N GLU A 355 -3.89 13.48 12.09
CA GLU A 355 -3.29 13.62 10.74
C GLU A 355 -3.37 12.31 9.96
N SER A 356 -2.93 11.19 10.55
CA SER A 356 -2.96 9.87 9.94
C SER A 356 -4.38 9.45 9.57
N LEU A 357 -5.35 9.64 10.46
CA LEU A 357 -6.76 9.34 10.21
C LEU A 357 -7.37 10.23 9.11
N ALA A 358 -6.97 11.52 9.02
CA ALA A 358 -7.36 12.39 7.92
C ALA A 358 -6.81 11.87 6.58
N THR A 359 -5.56 11.40 6.56
CA THR A 359 -4.94 10.78 5.39
C THR A 359 -5.68 9.52 4.98
N VAL A 360 -6.10 8.65 5.91
CA VAL A 360 -6.90 7.46 5.59
C VAL A 360 -8.21 7.82 4.88
N MET A 361 -8.92 8.87 5.33
CA MET A 361 -10.16 9.33 4.66
C MET A 361 -9.89 9.83 3.25
N GLU A 362 -8.82 10.60 3.06
CA GLU A 362 -8.42 11.08 1.74
C GLU A 362 -8.02 9.93 0.82
N GLU A 363 -7.30 8.93 1.33
CA GLU A 363 -6.91 7.74 0.60
C GLU A 363 -8.12 6.94 0.11
N ILE A 364 -9.17 6.78 0.92
CA ILE A 364 -10.40 6.12 0.45
C ILE A 364 -10.98 6.88 -0.75
N ASP A 365 -10.95 8.22 -0.74
CA ASP A 365 -11.40 9.01 -1.89
C ASP A 365 -10.52 8.80 -3.14
N TRP A 366 -9.26 9.24 -3.10
CA TRP A 366 -8.45 9.31 -4.30
C TRP A 366 -7.92 7.94 -4.74
N ALA A 367 -7.77 6.97 -3.83
CA ALA A 367 -7.26 5.64 -4.15
C ALA A 367 -8.39 4.66 -4.52
N ALA A 368 -9.48 4.62 -3.76
CA ALA A 368 -10.57 3.66 -4.00
C ALA A 368 -11.71 4.25 -4.83
N CYS A 369 -12.28 5.40 -4.44
CA CYS A 369 -13.42 5.98 -5.15
C CYS A 369 -13.07 6.40 -6.58
N ASP A 370 -11.95 7.10 -6.77
CA ASP A 370 -11.52 7.50 -8.11
C ASP A 370 -11.23 6.27 -9.00
N LEU A 371 -10.65 5.20 -8.45
CA LEU A 371 -10.42 3.95 -9.20
C LEU A 371 -11.74 3.34 -9.69
N LEU A 372 -12.75 3.24 -8.83
CA LEU A 372 -14.05 2.68 -9.17
C LEU A 372 -14.85 3.56 -10.14
N LEU A 373 -14.71 4.89 -10.06
CA LEU A 373 -15.43 5.83 -10.93
C LEU A 373 -14.75 6.05 -12.29
N HIS A 374 -13.43 5.96 -12.35
CA HIS A 374 -12.65 6.39 -13.52
C HIS A 374 -11.84 5.26 -14.18
N GLY A 375 -11.77 4.08 -13.56
CA GLY A 375 -11.13 2.88 -14.07
C GLY A 375 -11.86 2.26 -15.26
N SER A 376 -11.73 2.88 -16.44
CA SER A 376 -12.51 2.50 -17.64
C SER A 376 -11.77 1.59 -18.63
N THR A 377 -10.46 1.40 -18.48
CA THR A 377 -9.66 0.52 -19.33
C THR A 377 -8.61 -0.20 -18.49
N LEU A 378 -8.17 -1.38 -18.92
CA LEU A 378 -7.17 -2.17 -18.19
C LEU A 378 -5.85 -1.39 -18.01
N GLY A 379 -5.40 -0.69 -19.04
CA GLY A 379 -4.20 0.16 -18.95
C GLY A 379 -4.33 1.28 -17.93
N ARG A 380 -5.51 1.93 -17.86
CA ARG A 380 -5.78 2.99 -16.88
C ARG A 380 -5.85 2.44 -15.46
N ILE A 381 -6.58 1.35 -15.25
CA ILE A 381 -6.68 0.68 -13.95
C ILE A 381 -5.29 0.30 -13.43
N ARG A 382 -4.44 -0.31 -14.28
CA ARG A 382 -3.06 -0.64 -13.93
C ARG A 382 -2.24 0.59 -13.52
N ARG A 383 -2.38 1.71 -14.25
CA ARG A 383 -1.67 2.96 -13.91
C ARG A 383 -2.14 3.57 -12.59
N MET A 384 -3.45 3.58 -12.35
CA MET A 384 -4.01 4.05 -11.08
C MET A 384 -3.52 3.19 -9.91
N LEU A 385 -3.54 1.86 -10.05
CA LEU A 385 -3.01 0.95 -9.04
C LEU A 385 -1.49 1.10 -8.84
N ALA A 386 -0.71 1.29 -9.92
CA ALA A 386 0.72 1.54 -9.81
C ALA A 386 1.01 2.84 -9.04
N HIS A 387 0.17 3.86 -9.23
CA HIS A 387 0.26 5.09 -8.46
C HIS A 387 -0.10 4.88 -6.97
N ILE A 388 -1.22 4.20 -6.69
CA ILE A 388 -1.65 3.83 -5.33
C ILE A 388 -0.51 3.08 -4.61
N SER A 389 0.09 2.13 -5.30
CA SER A 389 1.23 1.36 -4.81
C SER A 389 2.44 2.22 -4.42
N ALA A 390 2.71 3.27 -5.19
CA ALA A 390 3.82 4.19 -4.91
C ALA A 390 3.54 5.14 -3.73
N SER A 391 2.29 5.34 -3.36
CA SER A 391 1.88 6.33 -2.35
C SER A 391 1.80 5.78 -0.92
N SER A 392 2.27 4.55 -0.66
CA SER A 392 2.28 3.93 0.69
C SER A 392 0.92 3.99 1.41
N VAL A 393 -0.14 3.64 0.68
CA VAL A 393 -1.53 3.72 1.13
C VAL A 393 -1.83 2.75 2.30
N ASN A 394 -2.67 3.18 3.24
CA ASN A 394 -3.07 2.41 4.42
C ASN A 394 -3.71 1.06 4.05
N ILE A 395 -3.57 0.06 4.93
CA ILE A 395 -4.10 -1.29 4.73
C ILE A 395 -5.62 -1.32 4.53
N LEU A 396 -6.39 -0.44 5.19
CA LEU A 396 -7.84 -0.34 5.00
C LEU A 396 -8.16 0.03 3.55
N SER A 397 -7.58 1.12 3.04
CA SER A 397 -7.79 1.61 1.69
C SER A 397 -7.35 0.58 0.64
N ARG A 398 -6.20 -0.09 0.84
CA ARG A 398 -5.75 -1.20 -0.02
C ARG A 398 -6.73 -2.37 0.00
N SER A 399 -7.29 -2.70 1.16
CA SER A 399 -8.23 -3.82 1.32
C SER A 399 -9.57 -3.51 0.67
N ILE A 400 -10.06 -2.29 0.81
CA ILE A 400 -11.26 -1.80 0.10
C ILE A 400 -11.08 -1.91 -1.42
N ILE A 401 -9.89 -1.56 -1.95
CA ILE A 401 -9.59 -1.69 -3.37
C ILE A 401 -9.68 -3.15 -3.82
N VAL A 402 -9.05 -4.07 -3.09
CA VAL A 402 -9.02 -5.49 -3.48
C VAL A 402 -10.39 -6.14 -3.37
N LEU A 403 -11.12 -5.85 -2.29
CA LEU A 403 -12.51 -6.30 -2.09
C LEU A 403 -13.39 -5.91 -3.29
N ASN A 404 -13.19 -4.70 -3.82
CA ASN A 404 -13.95 -4.16 -4.93
C ASN A 404 -13.24 -4.26 -6.28
N LEU A 405 -12.14 -5.01 -6.38
CA LEU A 405 -11.39 -5.16 -7.63
C LEU A 405 -12.14 -6.07 -8.61
N TYR A 406 -12.77 -7.14 -8.09
CA TYR A 406 -13.56 -8.09 -8.88
C TYR A 406 -14.70 -8.67 -8.02
N PHE A 407 -15.94 -8.41 -8.42
CA PHE A 407 -17.16 -8.91 -7.77
C PHE A 407 -18.28 -8.99 -8.81
N ASP A 408 -19.32 -9.79 -8.53
CA ASP A 408 -20.40 -10.08 -9.48
C ASP A 408 -19.89 -10.50 -10.88
N ASP A 409 -18.81 -11.29 -10.91
CA ASP A 409 -18.09 -11.74 -12.12
C ASP A 409 -17.54 -10.62 -13.03
N LEU A 410 -17.47 -9.39 -12.53
CA LEU A 410 -17.00 -8.21 -13.26
C LEU A 410 -15.83 -7.53 -12.53
N LEU A 411 -14.88 -7.02 -13.32
CA LEU A 411 -13.84 -6.14 -12.78
C LEU A 411 -14.48 -4.80 -12.40
N LEU A 412 -14.19 -4.33 -11.18
CA LEU A 412 -14.79 -3.13 -10.57
C LEU A 412 -16.34 -3.15 -10.54
N GLY A 413 -16.96 -4.34 -10.63
CA GLY A 413 -18.42 -4.51 -10.74
C GLY A 413 -19.04 -3.94 -12.02
N GLN A 414 -18.22 -3.55 -13.00
CA GLN A 414 -18.67 -2.74 -14.15
C GLN A 414 -18.23 -3.29 -15.51
N HIS A 415 -17.17 -4.10 -15.54
CA HIS A 415 -16.51 -4.43 -16.79
C HIS A 415 -16.17 -5.92 -16.90
N SER A 416 -16.56 -6.54 -18.00
CA SER A 416 -16.13 -7.91 -18.31
C SER A 416 -14.60 -7.95 -18.47
N LEU A 417 -13.94 -8.80 -17.68
CA LEU A 417 -12.48 -8.91 -17.70
C LEU A 417 -11.96 -9.38 -19.06
N SER A 418 -12.60 -10.39 -19.67
CA SER A 418 -12.21 -10.89 -20.99
C SER A 418 -12.36 -9.82 -22.07
N GLN A 419 -13.42 -9.01 -22.02
CA GLN A 419 -13.62 -7.88 -22.93
C GLN A 419 -12.55 -6.80 -22.73
N MET A 420 -12.19 -6.47 -21.48
CA MET A 420 -11.14 -5.50 -21.22
C MET A 420 -9.75 -5.98 -21.64
N ILE A 421 -9.44 -7.26 -21.47
CA ILE A 421 -8.19 -7.85 -21.97
C ILE A 421 -8.16 -7.75 -23.50
N SER A 422 -9.25 -8.13 -24.17
CA SER A 422 -9.39 -8.01 -25.62
C SER A 422 -9.19 -6.57 -26.11
N GLN A 423 -9.89 -5.60 -25.51
CA GLN A 423 -9.74 -4.17 -25.84
C GLN A 423 -8.32 -3.68 -25.56
N HIS A 424 -7.68 -4.15 -24.50
CA HIS A 424 -6.29 -3.79 -24.20
C HIS A 424 -5.33 -4.35 -25.25
N MET A 425 -5.49 -5.61 -25.68
CA MET A 425 -4.71 -6.20 -26.77
C MET A 425 -4.86 -5.40 -28.07
N GLN A 426 -6.09 -4.99 -28.40
CA GLN A 426 -6.38 -4.11 -29.54
C GLN A 426 -5.69 -2.75 -29.38
N GLN A 427 -5.77 -2.16 -28.17
CA GLN A 427 -5.17 -0.87 -27.87
C GLN A 427 -3.64 -0.91 -28.01
N ILE A 428 -2.93 -1.88 -27.43
CA ILE A 428 -1.46 -1.82 -27.37
C ILE A 428 -0.76 -2.46 -28.57
N SER A 429 -1.35 -3.50 -29.17
CA SER A 429 -0.76 -4.26 -30.30
C SER A 429 -1.50 -4.08 -31.62
N GLY A 430 -2.67 -3.44 -31.59
CA GLY A 430 -3.57 -3.43 -32.73
C GLY A 430 -4.19 -4.78 -33.02
N ALA A 431 -4.22 -5.76 -32.09
CA ALA A 431 -4.84 -7.07 -32.32
C ALA A 431 -6.21 -6.91 -33.02
N PRO A 432 -6.58 -7.77 -33.99
CA PRO A 432 -7.83 -7.61 -34.72
C PRO A 432 -8.99 -8.24 -33.92
N SER A 433 -10.20 -7.67 -34.02
CA SER A 433 -11.39 -8.25 -33.38
C SER A 433 -11.65 -9.70 -33.83
N SER A 434 -11.31 -10.03 -35.07
CA SER A 434 -11.46 -11.39 -35.58
C SER A 434 -10.54 -12.42 -34.90
N LEU A 435 -9.42 -12.02 -34.27
CA LEU A 435 -8.59 -12.94 -33.48
C LEU A 435 -9.32 -13.34 -32.20
N VAL A 436 -9.84 -12.36 -31.48
CA VAL A 436 -10.51 -12.55 -30.17
C VAL A 436 -11.89 -13.17 -30.29
N GLU A 437 -12.49 -13.14 -31.49
CA GLU A 437 -13.79 -13.77 -31.79
C GLU A 437 -13.69 -15.26 -32.10
N THR A 438 -12.49 -15.77 -32.39
CA THR A 438 -12.28 -17.21 -32.65
C THR A 438 -12.37 -18.05 -31.37
N ASP A 439 -12.62 -19.35 -31.49
CA ASP A 439 -12.74 -20.23 -30.34
C ASP A 439 -11.44 -20.34 -29.52
N TYR A 440 -10.29 -20.45 -30.20
CA TYR A 440 -8.97 -20.46 -29.55
C TYR A 440 -8.64 -19.09 -28.94
N GLY A 441 -9.04 -17.98 -29.57
CA GLY A 441 -8.89 -16.63 -29.02
C GLY A 441 -9.71 -16.43 -27.74
N ARG A 442 -10.97 -16.86 -27.73
CA ARG A 442 -11.84 -16.81 -26.53
C ARG A 442 -11.31 -17.68 -25.40
N SER A 443 -10.87 -18.90 -25.71
CA SER A 443 -10.25 -19.80 -24.72
C SER A 443 -9.01 -19.16 -24.10
N PHE A 444 -8.18 -18.52 -24.91
CA PHE A 444 -6.99 -17.82 -24.42
C PHE A 444 -7.32 -16.58 -23.58
N LEU A 445 -8.33 -15.79 -23.95
CA LEU A 445 -8.80 -14.66 -23.13
C LEU A 445 -9.31 -15.12 -21.75
N ASN A 446 -10.01 -16.26 -21.69
CA ASN A 446 -10.42 -16.84 -20.41
C ASN A 446 -9.21 -17.29 -19.59
N ARG A 447 -8.21 -17.93 -20.22
CA ARG A 447 -6.95 -18.31 -19.56
C ARG A 447 -6.19 -17.09 -19.01
N LEU A 448 -6.22 -15.96 -19.71
CA LEU A 448 -5.59 -14.70 -19.29
C LEU A 448 -6.27 -14.04 -18.10
N GLY A 449 -7.53 -14.39 -17.78
CA GLY A 449 -8.30 -13.76 -16.71
C GLY A 449 -7.55 -13.71 -15.38
N LYS A 450 -7.17 -14.87 -14.83
CA LYS A 450 -6.47 -14.95 -13.54
C LYS A 450 -5.09 -14.28 -13.55
N PRO A 451 -4.18 -14.54 -14.51
CA PRO A 451 -2.89 -13.85 -14.58
C PRO A 451 -2.99 -12.32 -14.68
N VAL A 452 -3.96 -11.82 -15.44
CA VAL A 452 -4.20 -10.37 -15.56
C VAL A 452 -4.75 -9.81 -14.24
N TYR A 453 -5.73 -10.47 -13.62
CA TYR A 453 -6.24 -10.07 -12.31
C TYR A 453 -5.12 -10.02 -11.26
N ASP A 454 -4.26 -11.04 -11.20
CA ASP A 454 -3.13 -11.09 -10.27
C ASP A 454 -2.11 -9.96 -10.51
N THR A 455 -1.95 -9.55 -11.76
CA THR A 455 -1.12 -8.39 -12.14
C THR A 455 -1.71 -7.06 -11.65
N LEU A 456 -3.02 -6.98 -11.45
CA LEU A 456 -3.66 -5.84 -10.80
C LEU A 456 -3.59 -5.98 -9.27
N LYS A 457 -3.94 -7.15 -8.72
CA LYS A 457 -3.94 -7.40 -7.26
C LYS A 457 -2.56 -7.18 -6.64
N VAL A 458 -1.47 -7.58 -7.31
CA VAL A 458 -0.10 -7.39 -6.79
C VAL A 458 0.21 -5.92 -6.50
N LEU A 459 -0.36 -4.97 -7.25
CA LEU A 459 -0.13 -3.54 -7.04
C LEU A 459 -0.84 -3.00 -5.80
N ALA A 460 -1.79 -3.75 -5.22
CA ALA A 460 -2.43 -3.41 -3.94
C ALA A 460 -1.71 -4.04 -2.72
N LEU A 461 -0.70 -4.89 -2.92
CA LEU A 461 0.11 -5.41 -1.82
C LEU A 461 1.16 -4.38 -1.37
N ASN A 462 1.67 -4.52 -0.15
CA ASN A 462 2.83 -3.73 0.29
C ASN A 462 4.05 -4.03 -0.60
N ARG A 463 5.01 -3.09 -0.67
CA ARG A 463 6.16 -3.16 -1.60
C ARG A 463 7.01 -4.44 -1.43
N ASN A 464 7.21 -4.91 -0.21
CA ASN A 464 7.96 -6.14 0.06
C ASN A 464 7.27 -7.35 -0.57
N ARG A 465 5.95 -7.43 -0.39
CA ARG A 465 5.10 -8.52 -0.87
C ARG A 465 4.94 -8.54 -2.38
N GLN A 466 4.95 -7.37 -3.04
CA GLN A 466 4.92 -7.35 -4.51
C GLN A 466 6.07 -8.14 -5.11
N ARG A 467 7.28 -7.97 -4.55
CA ARG A 467 8.49 -8.63 -5.04
C ARG A 467 8.44 -10.14 -4.77
N ALA A 468 8.05 -10.54 -3.56
CA ALA A 468 7.91 -11.95 -3.18
C ALA A 468 6.83 -12.66 -3.97
N TYR A 469 5.67 -12.02 -4.18
CA TYR A 469 4.56 -12.57 -4.95
C TYR A 469 4.91 -12.74 -6.43
N ALA A 470 5.65 -11.79 -7.02
CA ALA A 470 6.15 -11.91 -8.38
C ALA A 470 7.06 -13.12 -8.57
N ASP A 471 7.98 -13.34 -7.62
CA ASP A 471 8.94 -14.46 -7.59
C ASP A 471 8.23 -15.81 -7.41
N ALA A 472 7.40 -15.92 -6.36
CA ALA A 472 6.76 -17.17 -5.98
C ALA A 472 5.71 -17.68 -6.99
N LEU A 473 4.99 -16.77 -7.66
CA LEU A 473 3.83 -17.13 -8.47
C LEU A 473 3.87 -16.56 -9.89
N MET A 474 4.05 -15.24 -10.03
CA MET A 474 3.74 -14.57 -11.30
C MET A 474 4.68 -14.96 -12.44
N PHE A 475 5.99 -15.11 -12.20
CA PHE A 475 6.92 -15.46 -13.27
C PHE A 475 6.62 -16.83 -13.88
N ARG A 476 6.23 -17.81 -13.06
CA ARG A 476 5.83 -19.14 -13.54
C ARG A 476 4.55 -19.07 -14.36
N GLU A 477 3.54 -18.35 -13.88
CA GLU A 477 2.27 -18.21 -14.60
C GLU A 477 2.45 -17.54 -15.96
N TRP A 478 3.17 -16.43 -16.02
CA TRP A 478 3.40 -15.71 -17.26
C TRP A 478 4.35 -16.43 -18.23
N ALA A 479 5.35 -17.16 -17.72
CA ALA A 479 6.19 -18.02 -18.55
C ALA A 479 5.38 -19.15 -19.20
N GLY A 480 4.43 -19.74 -18.47
CA GLY A 480 3.55 -20.80 -18.99
C GLY A 480 2.65 -20.35 -20.14
N LEU A 481 2.20 -19.10 -20.13
CA LEU A 481 1.33 -18.53 -21.18
C LEU A 481 2.00 -18.39 -22.55
N LYS A 482 3.33 -18.43 -22.62
CA LYS A 482 4.08 -18.20 -23.87
C LYS A 482 3.71 -19.20 -24.96
N MET A 483 3.67 -20.49 -24.64
CA MET A 483 3.37 -21.55 -25.62
C MET A 483 1.91 -21.48 -26.09
N GLU A 484 0.99 -21.19 -25.17
CA GLU A 484 -0.43 -20.99 -25.46
C GLU A 484 -0.64 -19.79 -26.40
N ALA A 485 0.05 -18.67 -26.13
CA ALA A 485 0.01 -17.47 -26.95
C ALA A 485 0.59 -17.71 -28.37
N ALA A 486 1.69 -18.46 -28.46
CA ALA A 486 2.27 -18.83 -29.74
C ALA A 486 1.33 -19.73 -30.57
N ALA A 487 0.60 -20.65 -29.92
CA ALA A 487 -0.40 -21.48 -30.58
C ALA A 487 -1.56 -20.64 -31.12
N VAL A 488 -2.06 -19.66 -30.36
CA VAL A 488 -3.11 -18.73 -30.80
C VAL A 488 -2.67 -17.96 -32.05
N ASP A 489 -1.46 -17.41 -32.05
CA ASP A 489 -0.92 -16.70 -33.22
C ASP A 489 -0.74 -17.63 -34.42
N TYR A 490 -0.33 -18.89 -34.20
CA TYR A 490 -0.18 -19.89 -35.25
C TYR A 490 -1.52 -20.24 -35.92
N TYR A 491 -2.54 -20.60 -35.14
CA TYR A 491 -3.86 -20.97 -35.66
C TYR A 491 -4.53 -19.81 -36.39
N TYR A 492 -4.42 -18.59 -35.85
CA TYR A 492 -4.96 -17.40 -36.50
C TYR A 492 -4.35 -17.13 -37.87
N LYS A 493 -3.02 -17.30 -37.99
CA LYS A 493 -2.32 -17.14 -39.27
C LYS A 493 -2.76 -18.20 -40.29
N GLN A 494 -2.91 -19.44 -39.84
CA GLN A 494 -3.36 -20.55 -40.70
C GLN A 494 -4.77 -20.30 -41.25
N GLU A 495 -5.67 -19.76 -40.43
CA GLU A 495 -7.05 -19.48 -40.83
C GLU A 495 -7.19 -18.29 -41.79
N LYS A 496 -6.34 -17.27 -41.65
CA LYS A 496 -6.42 -16.03 -42.45
C LYS A 496 -5.59 -16.03 -43.73
N ASP A 497 -4.93 -17.14 -44.07
CA ASP A 497 -4.04 -17.28 -45.23
C ASP A 497 -3.06 -16.10 -45.37
N SER A 498 -2.58 -15.62 -44.22
CA SER A 498 -1.69 -14.47 -44.12
C SER A 498 -0.23 -14.94 -44.20
N ASP A 499 0.63 -14.15 -44.84
CA ASP A 499 2.06 -14.44 -44.95
C ASP A 499 2.68 -14.75 -43.56
N LEU A 500 3.55 -15.77 -43.50
CA LEU A 500 4.13 -16.29 -42.24
C LEU A 500 4.92 -15.22 -41.47
N GLN A 501 5.32 -14.15 -42.16
CA GLN A 501 6.07 -13.00 -41.62
C GLN A 501 5.20 -11.97 -40.86
N SER A 502 3.88 -12.17 -40.76
CA SER A 502 3.01 -11.26 -40.01
C SER A 502 3.36 -11.20 -38.50
N THR A 503 3.30 -10.00 -37.93
CA THR A 503 3.61 -9.75 -36.51
C THR A 503 2.69 -10.56 -35.59
N PRO A 504 3.20 -11.34 -34.61
CA PRO A 504 2.36 -12.04 -33.64
C PRO A 504 1.69 -11.07 -32.66
N PHE A 505 0.45 -11.33 -32.24
CA PHE A 505 -0.31 -10.46 -31.33
C PHE A 505 -0.34 -11.00 -29.92
N ALA A 506 -0.77 -12.25 -29.74
CA ALA A 506 -0.87 -12.87 -28.43
C ALA A 506 0.51 -13.03 -27.77
N THR A 507 1.49 -13.50 -28.53
CA THR A 507 2.87 -13.69 -28.05
C THR A 507 3.50 -12.38 -27.62
N ASN A 508 3.32 -11.31 -28.41
CA ASN A 508 3.84 -9.98 -28.05
C ASN A 508 3.14 -9.40 -26.81
N TYR A 509 1.85 -9.66 -26.63
CA TYR A 509 1.11 -9.25 -25.43
C TYR A 509 1.64 -9.92 -24.15
N VAL A 510 1.84 -11.24 -24.20
CA VAL A 510 2.41 -12.01 -23.08
C VAL A 510 3.85 -11.57 -22.79
N LEU A 511 4.67 -11.42 -23.83
CA LEU A 511 6.06 -11.00 -23.67
C LEU A 511 6.17 -9.57 -23.09
N HIS A 512 5.35 -8.63 -23.58
CA HIS A 512 5.31 -7.27 -23.07
C HIS A 512 4.98 -7.22 -21.57
N THR A 513 4.05 -8.07 -21.12
CA THR A 513 3.65 -8.11 -19.70
C THR A 513 4.69 -8.83 -18.85
N THR A 514 5.31 -9.90 -19.37
CA THR A 514 6.39 -10.62 -18.70
C THR A 514 7.59 -9.72 -18.44
N VAL A 515 8.04 -8.97 -19.45
CA VAL A 515 9.15 -8.03 -19.30
C VAL A 515 8.81 -6.89 -18.34
N TRP A 516 7.57 -6.40 -18.36
CA TRP A 516 7.11 -5.41 -17.38
C TRP A 516 7.17 -5.95 -15.95
N LEU A 517 6.81 -7.22 -15.70
CA LEU A 517 6.93 -7.83 -14.38
C LEU A 517 8.40 -7.96 -13.93
N MET A 518 9.30 -8.30 -14.85
CA MET A 518 10.74 -8.34 -14.56
C MET A 518 11.28 -6.94 -14.24
N GLU A 519 10.83 -5.92 -14.98
CA GLU A 519 11.16 -4.51 -14.71
C GLU A 519 10.66 -4.10 -13.32
N HIS A 520 9.39 -4.37 -13.00
CA HIS A 520 8.78 -4.06 -11.72
C HIS A 520 9.54 -4.71 -10.55
N HIS A 521 9.84 -6.02 -10.67
CA HIS A 521 10.62 -6.75 -9.66
C HIS A 521 12.00 -6.13 -9.42
N LEU A 522 12.70 -5.73 -10.49
CA LEU A 522 14.02 -5.12 -10.39
C LEU A 522 13.97 -3.71 -9.79
N GLY A 523 13.01 -2.89 -10.25
CA GLY A 523 12.80 -1.54 -9.76
C GLY A 523 12.39 -1.49 -8.29
N THR A 524 11.48 -2.37 -7.86
CA THR A 524 11.13 -2.53 -6.44
C THR A 524 12.31 -3.06 -5.63
N GLY A 525 13.15 -3.94 -6.19
CA GLY A 525 14.38 -4.37 -5.51
C GLY A 525 15.37 -3.24 -5.24
N VAL A 526 15.49 -2.27 -6.16
CA VAL A 526 16.30 -1.05 -5.95
C VAL A 526 15.66 -0.15 -4.89
N GLU A 527 14.34 0.08 -4.96
CA GLU A 527 13.59 0.88 -3.98
C GLU A 527 13.72 0.33 -2.55
N LEU A 528 13.70 -0.99 -2.40
CA LEU A 528 13.83 -1.68 -1.10
C LEU A 528 15.28 -1.79 -0.62
N GLY A 529 16.26 -1.23 -1.34
CA GLY A 529 17.66 -1.28 -0.95
C GLY A 529 18.31 -2.67 -1.03
N LEU A 530 17.76 -3.59 -1.83
CA LEU A 530 18.26 -4.96 -1.94
C LEU A 530 19.57 -5.07 -2.73
N PHE A 531 20.01 -3.99 -3.38
CA PHE A 531 21.28 -3.89 -4.11
C PHE A 531 22.25 -2.96 -3.36
N PRO A 532 23.00 -3.47 -2.37
CA PRO A 532 23.90 -2.67 -1.55
C PRO A 532 25.16 -2.27 -2.31
N GLY A 533 25.45 -0.97 -2.28
CA GLY A 533 26.70 -0.42 -2.81
C GLY A 533 26.78 -0.32 -4.34
N HIS A 534 27.84 0.32 -4.82
CA HIS A 534 27.98 0.69 -6.24
C HIS A 534 28.10 -0.51 -7.19
N HIS A 535 28.64 -1.62 -6.73
CA HIS A 535 28.86 -2.80 -7.56
C HIS A 535 27.55 -3.52 -7.90
N ASP A 536 26.73 -3.78 -6.88
CA ASP A 536 25.41 -4.40 -7.05
C ASP A 536 24.43 -3.45 -7.76
N LEU A 537 24.53 -2.13 -7.49
CA LEU A 537 23.76 -1.12 -8.23
C LEU A 537 24.14 -1.08 -9.71
N SER A 538 25.43 -1.19 -10.04
CA SER A 538 25.88 -1.25 -11.44
C SER A 538 25.24 -2.41 -12.19
N VAL A 539 25.23 -3.60 -11.57
CA VAL A 539 24.54 -4.78 -12.10
C VAL A 539 23.05 -4.55 -12.26
N ALA A 540 22.39 -4.02 -11.23
CA ALA A 540 20.95 -3.77 -11.26
C ALA A 540 20.57 -2.82 -12.40
N PHE A 541 21.20 -1.65 -12.49
CA PHE A 541 20.90 -0.67 -13.54
C PHE A 541 21.30 -1.16 -14.94
N TRP A 542 22.36 -1.96 -15.07
CA TRP A 542 22.75 -2.56 -16.35
C TRP A 542 21.72 -3.58 -16.84
N TYR A 543 21.29 -4.49 -15.96
CA TYR A 543 20.24 -5.46 -16.30
C TYR A 543 18.90 -4.74 -16.56
N TRP A 544 18.62 -3.67 -15.81
CA TRP A 544 17.43 -2.87 -16.01
C TRP A 544 17.42 -2.15 -17.37
N ASP A 545 18.56 -1.62 -17.83
CA ASP A 545 18.71 -1.07 -19.19
C ASP A 545 18.38 -2.12 -20.26
N PHE A 546 18.82 -3.37 -20.08
CA PHE A 546 18.48 -4.47 -20.98
C PHE A 546 16.97 -4.74 -21.03
N LEU A 547 16.31 -4.83 -19.87
CA LEU A 547 14.87 -5.05 -19.79
C LEU A 547 14.08 -3.88 -20.40
N LEU A 548 14.46 -2.63 -20.10
CA LEU A 548 13.83 -1.44 -20.67
C LEU A 548 14.05 -1.33 -22.18
N SER A 549 15.24 -1.71 -22.67
CA SER A 549 15.54 -1.79 -24.10
C SER A 549 14.68 -2.85 -24.78
N THR A 550 14.52 -4.01 -24.16
CA THR A 550 13.65 -5.10 -24.63
C THR A 550 12.20 -4.62 -24.69
N GLN A 551 11.71 -3.99 -23.63
CA GLN A 551 10.35 -3.45 -23.57
C GLN A 551 10.11 -2.42 -24.68
N LEU A 552 11.03 -1.48 -24.89
CA LEU A 552 10.92 -0.49 -25.96
C LEU A 552 10.90 -1.14 -27.36
N ASN A 553 11.68 -2.19 -27.58
CA ASN A 553 11.68 -2.92 -28.86
C ASN A 553 10.32 -3.59 -29.11
N ILE A 554 9.80 -4.30 -28.12
CA ILE A 554 8.48 -4.96 -28.18
C ILE A 554 7.39 -3.91 -28.43
N SER A 555 7.35 -2.83 -27.63
CA SER A 555 6.38 -1.75 -27.79
C SER A 555 6.49 -1.08 -29.15
N THR A 556 7.70 -0.94 -29.71
CA THR A 556 7.89 -0.37 -31.06
C THR A 556 7.27 -1.26 -32.14
N VAL A 557 7.49 -2.57 -32.07
CA VAL A 557 6.90 -3.55 -32.99
C VAL A 557 5.37 -3.52 -32.89
N MET A 558 4.83 -3.55 -31.67
CA MET A 558 3.39 -3.51 -31.41
C MET A 558 2.72 -2.23 -31.92
N ARG A 559 3.37 -1.07 -31.70
CA ARG A 559 2.90 0.22 -32.22
C ARG A 559 2.90 0.30 -33.73
N LYS A 560 3.95 -0.21 -34.38
CA LYS A 560 4.03 -0.25 -35.84
C LYS A 560 2.88 -1.08 -36.41
N ALA A 561 2.66 -2.27 -35.86
CA ALA A 561 1.55 -3.15 -36.26
C ALA A 561 0.17 -2.47 -36.08
N LYS A 562 -0.03 -1.76 -34.96
CA LYS A 562 -1.24 -0.97 -34.71
C LYS A 562 -1.47 0.12 -35.77
N VAL A 563 -0.43 0.87 -36.11
CA VAL A 563 -0.54 1.93 -37.13
C VAL A 563 -0.83 1.36 -38.52
N GLU A 564 -0.12 0.30 -38.91
CA GLU A 564 -0.35 -0.39 -40.20
C GLU A 564 -1.79 -0.88 -40.33
N ARG A 565 -2.35 -1.39 -39.23
CA ARG A 565 -3.76 -1.79 -39.18
C ARG A 565 -4.74 -0.64 -39.24
N LYS A 566 -4.57 0.41 -38.44
CA LYS A 566 -5.41 1.61 -38.54
C LYS A 566 -5.43 2.15 -39.99
N VAL A 567 -4.29 2.09 -40.69
CA VAL A 567 -4.21 2.47 -42.11
C VAL A 567 -4.95 1.47 -43.01
N HIS A 568 -4.84 0.17 -42.77
CA HIS A 568 -5.57 -0.86 -43.52
C HIS A 568 -7.09 -0.74 -43.33
N ASP A 569 -7.56 -0.61 -42.09
CA ASP A 569 -8.98 -0.44 -41.77
C ASP A 569 -9.53 0.86 -42.37
N ALA A 570 -8.75 1.95 -42.33
CA ALA A 570 -9.10 3.20 -42.99
C ALA A 570 -9.27 3.04 -44.52
N LYS A 571 -8.46 2.20 -45.17
CA LYS A 571 -8.63 1.89 -46.60
C LYS A 571 -9.93 1.12 -46.86
N ILE A 572 -10.24 0.13 -46.03
CA ILE A 572 -11.49 -0.64 -46.14
C ILE A 572 -12.71 0.27 -45.96
N ILE A 573 -12.69 1.14 -44.95
CA ILE A 573 -13.76 2.12 -44.69
C ILE A 573 -13.95 3.02 -45.90
N ARG A 574 -12.85 3.54 -46.46
CA ARG A 574 -12.88 4.39 -47.66
C ARG A 574 -13.47 3.67 -48.87
N GLU A 575 -13.05 2.43 -49.14
CA GLU A 575 -13.59 1.62 -50.24
C GLU A 575 -15.09 1.34 -50.06
N HIS A 576 -15.54 1.13 -48.81
CA HIS A 576 -16.94 0.90 -48.49
C HIS A 576 -17.78 2.19 -48.63
N GLU A 577 -17.25 3.35 -48.23
CA GLU A 577 -17.86 4.66 -48.45
C GLU A 577 -17.97 4.99 -49.96
N GLU A 578 -16.91 4.72 -50.72
CA GLU A 578 -16.89 4.92 -52.18
C GLU A 578 -17.93 4.03 -52.89
N LYS A 579 -18.13 2.78 -52.42
CA LYS A 579 -19.19 1.88 -52.92
C LYS A 579 -20.61 2.37 -52.56
N LYS A 580 -20.84 2.86 -51.34
CA LYS A 580 -22.14 3.43 -50.92
C LYS A 580 -22.53 4.68 -51.73
N VAL A 581 -21.56 5.55 -52.04
CA VAL A 581 -21.80 6.73 -52.89
C VAL A 581 -22.13 6.33 -54.33
N ALA A 582 -21.53 5.24 -54.84
CA ALA A 582 -21.82 4.71 -56.16
C ALA A 582 -23.22 4.07 -56.27
N GLU A 583 -23.75 3.47 -55.20
CA GLU A 583 -25.09 2.87 -55.17
C GLU A 583 -26.23 3.90 -55.03
N PHE A 584 -25.98 5.07 -54.45
CA PHE A 584 -26.97 6.15 -54.31
C PHE A 584 -27.09 7.08 -55.52
N GLN A 585 -26.33 6.85 -56.62
CA GLN A 585 -26.55 7.58 -57.87
C GLN A 585 -27.66 6.91 -58.70
N PRO A 586 -28.83 7.55 -58.91
CA PRO A 586 -29.85 7.02 -59.79
C PRO A 586 -29.34 7.00 -61.24
N ARG A 587 -29.48 5.84 -61.91
CA ARG A 587 -29.15 5.64 -63.32
C ARG A 587 -30.02 6.55 -64.20
N GLY A 588 -29.55 7.75 -64.51
CA GLY A 588 -30.23 8.74 -65.36
C GLY A 588 -29.29 9.60 -66.22
N LYS A 589 -29.08 9.18 -67.47
CA LYS A 589 -28.71 9.94 -68.70
C LYS A 589 -27.68 11.12 -68.66
N LYS A 590 -26.52 10.81 -69.27
CA LYS A 590 -25.73 11.54 -70.31
C LYS A 590 -25.15 12.98 -70.08
N LYS A 591 -23.82 13.00 -70.29
CA LYS A 591 -22.94 13.98 -71.00
C LYS A 591 -22.69 15.36 -70.35
N GLY A 592 -21.44 15.58 -69.93
CA GLY A 592 -20.84 16.91 -69.87
C GLY A 592 -19.54 17.01 -69.08
N LYS A 593 -18.44 17.30 -69.80
CA LYS A 593 -17.15 17.91 -69.37
C LYS A 593 -16.39 17.34 -68.16
N LYS A 594 -15.20 16.79 -68.46
CA LYS A 594 -14.08 16.63 -67.52
C LYS A 594 -13.68 17.99 -66.94
N THR A 595 -13.98 18.22 -65.67
CA THR A 595 -13.21 19.14 -64.82
C THR A 595 -12.51 18.30 -63.75
N SER A 596 -11.21 18.51 -63.63
CA SER A 596 -10.34 17.86 -62.66
C SER A 596 -10.75 18.26 -61.25
N ALA A 597 -11.54 17.41 -60.58
CA ALA A 597 -11.80 17.54 -59.15
C ALA A 597 -10.55 17.08 -58.39
N ASN A 598 -9.81 18.05 -57.89
CA ASN A 598 -8.73 17.84 -56.94
C ASN A 598 -9.35 17.36 -55.61
N SER A 599 -9.52 16.05 -55.42
CA SER A 599 -10.13 15.47 -54.22
C SER A 599 -9.14 15.53 -53.03
N ARG A 600 -9.07 16.69 -52.37
CA ARG A 600 -8.33 16.88 -51.10
C ARG A 600 -9.24 16.99 -49.88
N ASN A 601 -10.52 16.65 -49.99
CA ASN A 601 -11.38 16.51 -48.80
C ASN A 601 -11.38 15.05 -48.36
N ILE A 602 -10.48 14.71 -47.44
CA ILE A 602 -10.57 13.48 -46.66
C ILE A 602 -11.90 13.55 -45.88
N PRO A 603 -12.75 12.51 -45.90
CA PRO A 603 -13.99 12.50 -45.12
C PRO A 603 -13.69 12.78 -43.64
N VAL A 604 -14.50 13.61 -42.98
CA VAL A 604 -14.35 13.96 -41.56
C VAL A 604 -14.33 12.70 -40.66
N ALA A 605 -15.04 11.65 -41.07
CA ALA A 605 -15.02 10.35 -40.39
C ALA A 605 -13.63 9.69 -40.43
N LEU A 606 -12.93 9.75 -41.56
CA LEU A 606 -11.60 9.18 -41.73
C LEU A 606 -10.54 9.99 -40.96
N SER A 607 -10.64 11.32 -40.96
CA SER A 607 -9.75 12.17 -40.17
C SER A 607 -9.95 11.97 -38.67
N THR A 608 -11.19 11.72 -38.23
CA THR A 608 -11.51 11.42 -36.83
C THR A 608 -11.00 10.03 -36.41
N PHE A 609 -11.13 9.02 -37.28
CA PHE A 609 -10.63 7.67 -37.03
C PHE A 609 -9.10 7.59 -36.88
N MET A 610 -8.37 8.44 -37.63
CA MET A 610 -6.90 8.51 -37.55
C MET A 610 -6.38 9.37 -36.41
N ALA A 611 -7.22 10.16 -35.74
CA ALA A 611 -6.80 11.01 -34.64
C ALA A 611 -6.36 10.17 -33.42
N PRO A 612 -5.34 10.61 -32.66
CA PRO A 612 -4.94 9.91 -31.43
C PRO A 612 -6.05 10.00 -30.38
N THR A 613 -6.43 8.86 -29.82
CA THR A 613 -7.34 8.76 -28.69
C THR A 613 -6.67 9.20 -27.38
N LYS A 614 -7.45 9.42 -26.31
CA LYS A 614 -6.89 9.70 -24.97
C LYS A 614 -5.95 8.57 -24.52
N GLN A 615 -6.36 7.33 -24.76
CA GLN A 615 -5.54 6.15 -24.50
C GLN A 615 -4.22 6.16 -25.29
N ASP A 616 -4.26 6.59 -26.56
CA ASP A 616 -3.03 6.73 -27.37
C ASP A 616 -2.06 7.76 -26.77
N LEU A 617 -2.58 8.85 -26.19
CA LEU A 617 -1.75 9.85 -25.49
C LEU A 617 -1.16 9.31 -24.18
N GLU A 618 -1.94 8.58 -23.39
CA GLU A 618 -1.49 7.89 -22.18
C GLU A 618 -0.35 6.89 -22.52
N ASP A 619 -0.55 6.05 -23.53
CA ASP A 619 0.45 5.07 -23.97
C ASP A 619 1.72 5.77 -24.50
N ASN A 620 1.58 6.89 -25.22
CA ASN A 620 2.71 7.68 -25.70
C ASN A 620 3.57 8.20 -24.54
N THR A 621 2.94 8.70 -23.49
CA THR A 621 3.61 9.15 -22.26
C THR A 621 4.36 8.00 -21.58
N GLU A 622 3.73 6.82 -21.46
CA GLU A 622 4.37 5.64 -20.88
C GLU A 622 5.63 5.21 -21.66
N PHE A 623 5.58 5.27 -22.99
CA PHE A 623 6.75 4.96 -23.81
C PHE A 623 7.87 6.00 -23.72
N MET A 624 7.52 7.28 -23.55
CA MET A 624 8.53 8.31 -23.24
C MET A 624 9.17 8.05 -21.86
N LEU A 625 8.39 7.59 -20.89
CA LEU A 625 8.89 7.24 -19.56
C LEU A 625 9.83 6.03 -19.62
N LEU A 626 9.51 4.98 -20.39
CA LEU A 626 10.41 3.85 -20.63
C LEU A 626 11.75 4.32 -21.23
N GLY A 627 11.70 5.22 -22.21
CA GLY A 627 12.89 5.84 -22.81
C GLY A 627 13.73 6.65 -21.81
N LEU A 628 13.06 7.41 -20.94
CA LEU A 628 13.70 8.18 -19.87
C LEU A 628 14.39 7.25 -18.86
N ARG A 629 13.68 6.28 -18.29
CA ARG A 629 14.21 5.29 -17.33
C ARG A 629 15.42 4.56 -17.91
N ARG A 630 15.35 4.15 -19.18
CA ARG A 630 16.46 3.49 -19.87
C ARG A 630 17.70 4.39 -19.92
N THR A 631 17.51 5.64 -20.31
CA THR A 631 18.61 6.61 -20.46
C THR A 631 19.22 6.97 -19.10
N LEU A 632 18.42 7.01 -18.04
CA LEU A 632 18.89 7.16 -16.66
C LEU A 632 19.74 5.97 -16.20
N CYS A 633 19.26 4.73 -16.40
CA CYS A 633 20.04 3.52 -16.08
C CYS A 633 21.42 3.57 -16.77
N ARG A 634 21.42 3.88 -18.06
CA ARG A 634 22.61 4.07 -18.89
C ARG A 634 23.55 5.17 -18.39
N GLY A 635 23.01 6.29 -17.92
CA GLY A 635 23.80 7.38 -17.35
C GLY A 635 24.47 6.96 -16.04
N ILE A 636 23.73 6.28 -15.16
CA ILE A 636 24.23 5.81 -13.86
C ILE A 636 25.32 4.73 -14.04
N VAL A 637 25.11 3.74 -14.91
CA VAL A 637 26.11 2.69 -15.19
C VAL A 637 27.42 3.30 -15.69
N ARG A 638 27.35 4.23 -16.66
CA ARG A 638 28.54 4.92 -17.18
C ARG A 638 29.21 5.80 -16.13
N LEU A 639 28.43 6.46 -15.28
CA LEU A 639 28.97 7.28 -14.19
C LEU A 639 29.69 6.42 -13.14
N ILE A 640 29.14 5.26 -12.77
CA ILE A 640 29.83 4.29 -11.89
C ILE A 640 31.12 3.80 -12.55
N ALA A 641 31.10 3.49 -13.85
CA ALA A 641 32.30 3.10 -14.58
C ALA A 641 33.37 4.22 -14.60
N ALA A 642 32.97 5.47 -14.79
CA ALA A 642 33.87 6.62 -14.74
C ALA A 642 34.51 6.81 -13.35
N LEU A 643 33.74 6.59 -12.29
CA LEU A 643 34.24 6.61 -10.90
C LEU A 643 35.20 5.46 -10.61
N ASN A 644 34.96 4.27 -11.17
CA ASN A 644 35.89 3.14 -11.10
C ASN A 644 37.22 3.45 -11.82
N GLN A 645 37.17 4.03 -13.03
CA GLN A 645 38.37 4.46 -13.75
C GLN A 645 39.16 5.55 -13.01
N ALA A 646 38.46 6.42 -12.27
CA ALA A 646 39.05 7.44 -11.43
C ALA A 646 39.67 6.89 -10.12
N GLU A 647 39.53 5.58 -9.86
CA GLU A 647 39.95 4.92 -8.60
C GLU A 647 39.30 5.54 -7.34
N VAL A 648 38.11 6.13 -7.47
CA VAL A 648 37.35 6.76 -6.37
C VAL A 648 36.51 5.74 -5.59
N LEU A 649 36.11 4.65 -6.26
CA LEU A 649 35.30 3.58 -5.67
C LEU A 649 36.16 2.47 -5.08
N ASN A 650 35.79 2.00 -3.89
CA ASN A 650 36.46 0.89 -3.23
C ASN A 650 36.14 -0.43 -3.94
N LYS A 651 37.17 -1.20 -4.30
CA LYS A 651 36.97 -2.55 -4.84
C LYS A 651 36.35 -3.46 -3.78
N PRO A 652 35.29 -4.22 -4.11
CA PRO A 652 34.70 -5.17 -3.16
C PRO A 652 35.69 -6.29 -2.86
N LYS A 653 35.72 -6.74 -1.61
CA LYS A 653 36.53 -7.87 -1.15
C LYS A 653 35.60 -9.02 -0.75
N TYR A 654 35.75 -10.17 -1.37
CA TYR A 654 34.96 -11.36 -1.07
C TYR A 654 35.86 -12.46 -0.50
N SER A 655 35.55 -12.94 0.72
CA SER A 655 36.31 -14.03 1.36
C SER A 655 35.69 -15.42 1.10
N PHE A 656 34.37 -15.49 1.05
CA PHE A 656 33.61 -16.75 0.97
C PHE A 656 32.72 -16.87 -0.28
N SER A 657 32.73 -15.85 -1.14
CA SER A 657 31.84 -15.76 -2.30
C SER A 657 32.55 -15.04 -3.44
N SER A 658 31.82 -14.81 -4.53
CA SER A 658 32.23 -14.01 -5.66
C SER A 658 31.05 -13.21 -6.18
N HIS A 659 31.34 -12.19 -6.98
CA HIS A 659 30.28 -11.41 -7.60
C HIS A 659 29.45 -12.24 -8.59
N ASP A 660 30.04 -13.23 -9.26
CA ASP A 660 29.29 -14.17 -10.11
C ASP A 660 28.22 -14.95 -9.30
N ILE A 661 28.58 -15.47 -8.12
CA ILE A 661 27.61 -16.18 -7.27
C ILE A 661 26.46 -15.25 -6.87
N ILE A 662 26.79 -14.02 -6.47
CA ILE A 662 25.80 -13.00 -6.09
C ILE A 662 24.89 -12.67 -7.28
N PHE A 663 25.47 -12.43 -8.47
CA PHE A 663 24.73 -12.17 -9.71
C PHE A 663 23.74 -13.29 -10.00
N ARG A 664 24.21 -14.55 -10.00
CA ARG A 664 23.34 -15.70 -10.30
C ARG A 664 22.20 -15.84 -9.31
N LYS A 665 22.45 -15.62 -8.03
CA LYS A 665 21.39 -15.67 -7.00
C LYS A 665 20.38 -14.53 -7.12
N ARG A 666 20.83 -13.32 -7.47
CA ARG A 666 19.95 -12.15 -7.66
C ARG A 666 18.97 -12.33 -8.82
N PHE A 667 19.39 -12.97 -9.89
CA PHE A 667 18.58 -13.18 -11.10
C PHE A 667 18.06 -14.62 -11.24
N GLU A 668 18.19 -15.45 -10.21
CA GLU A 668 17.62 -16.81 -10.16
C GLU A 668 16.10 -16.84 -10.44
N PRO A 669 15.28 -15.88 -9.94
CA PRO A 669 13.85 -15.83 -10.27
C PRO A 669 13.54 -15.78 -11.77
N PHE A 670 14.47 -15.25 -12.58
CA PHE A 670 14.28 -15.12 -14.02
C PHE A 670 14.64 -16.41 -14.78
N ALA A 671 15.15 -17.44 -14.11
CA ALA A 671 15.62 -18.67 -14.76
C ALA A 671 14.51 -19.43 -15.50
N ILE A 672 13.25 -19.30 -15.07
CA ILE A 672 12.09 -19.93 -15.72
C ILE A 672 11.63 -19.18 -16.98
N ILE A 673 12.09 -17.94 -17.18
CA ILE A 673 11.70 -17.08 -18.29
C ILE A 673 12.67 -17.29 -19.46
N GLU A 674 12.17 -17.82 -20.57
CA GLU A 674 13.00 -18.05 -21.76
C GLU A 674 13.21 -16.78 -22.61
N GLN A 675 12.22 -15.90 -22.64
CA GLN A 675 12.26 -14.66 -23.40
C GLN A 675 11.81 -13.48 -22.52
N PRO A 676 12.63 -12.43 -22.38
CA PRO A 676 13.93 -12.22 -23.02
C PRO A 676 15.01 -13.21 -22.54
N PRO A 677 16.07 -13.43 -23.35
CA PRO A 677 17.14 -14.34 -22.95
C PRO A 677 17.78 -13.83 -21.66
N ARG A 678 18.05 -14.77 -20.74
CA ARG A 678 18.79 -14.47 -19.51
C ARG A 678 20.19 -13.96 -19.84
N LEU A 679 20.62 -12.93 -19.12
CA LEU A 679 22.00 -12.45 -19.20
C LEU A 679 22.83 -13.17 -18.15
N SER A 680 24.05 -13.58 -18.54
CA SER A 680 25.03 -14.19 -17.65
C SER A 680 25.92 -13.13 -17.00
N TYR A 681 26.66 -13.54 -15.96
CA TYR A 681 27.66 -12.67 -15.37
C TYR A 681 28.77 -12.28 -16.38
N ALA A 682 29.13 -13.19 -17.30
CA ALA A 682 30.08 -12.88 -18.37
C ALA A 682 29.53 -11.82 -19.35
N ASP A 683 28.22 -11.81 -19.61
CA ASP A 683 27.59 -10.75 -20.41
C ASP A 683 27.67 -9.40 -19.70
N PHE A 684 27.50 -9.38 -18.37
CA PHE A 684 27.68 -8.18 -17.56
C PHE A 684 29.13 -7.68 -17.63
N GLU A 685 30.13 -8.54 -17.39
CA GLU A 685 31.54 -8.13 -17.44
C GLU A 685 31.91 -7.57 -18.81
N LYS A 686 31.50 -8.24 -19.89
CA LYS A 686 31.75 -7.75 -21.26
C LYS A 686 30.95 -6.48 -21.58
N GLY A 687 29.71 -6.40 -21.14
CA GLY A 687 28.79 -5.29 -21.43
C GLY A 687 29.01 -4.04 -20.58
N SER A 688 29.81 -4.16 -19.51
CA SER A 688 30.20 -3.07 -18.62
C SER A 688 31.70 -2.78 -18.63
N ASP A 689 32.46 -3.43 -19.53
CA ASP A 689 33.87 -3.14 -19.74
C ASP A 689 34.07 -1.84 -20.52
N TYR A 690 34.54 -0.82 -19.80
CA TYR A 690 34.90 0.48 -20.36
C TYR A 690 36.41 0.71 -20.39
N SER A 691 37.25 -0.32 -20.17
CA SER A 691 38.71 -0.19 -20.15
C SER A 691 39.29 0.38 -21.45
N GLY A 692 38.65 0.12 -22.59
CA GLY A 692 39.02 0.65 -23.90
C GLY A 692 38.54 2.07 -24.19
N VAL A 693 37.76 2.70 -23.30
CA VAL A 693 37.21 4.05 -23.49
C VAL A 693 37.96 5.03 -22.59
N SER A 694 38.40 6.16 -23.15
CA SER A 694 39.10 7.17 -22.34
C SER A 694 38.18 7.78 -21.29
N GLN A 695 38.74 8.15 -20.14
CA GLN A 695 37.96 8.72 -19.02
C GLN A 695 37.16 9.97 -19.44
N LYS A 696 37.74 10.80 -20.31
CA LYS A 696 37.07 12.01 -20.84
C LYS A 696 35.87 11.66 -21.73
N GLU A 697 36.00 10.67 -22.59
CA GLU A 697 34.89 10.22 -23.45
C GLU A 697 33.79 9.56 -22.62
N LEU A 698 34.16 8.79 -21.60
CA LEU A 698 33.19 8.13 -20.72
C LEU A 698 32.38 9.14 -19.88
N LEU A 699 33.06 10.16 -19.31
CA LEU A 699 32.41 11.28 -18.62
C LEU A 699 31.48 12.07 -19.56
N THR A 700 31.91 12.32 -20.79
CA THR A 700 31.09 12.98 -21.82
C THR A 700 29.86 12.15 -22.15
N SER A 701 30.01 10.84 -22.35
CA SER A 701 28.92 9.91 -22.65
C SER A 701 27.90 9.81 -21.50
N ALA A 702 28.37 9.82 -20.25
CA ALA A 702 27.49 9.88 -19.08
C ALA A 702 26.72 11.21 -19.04
N ALA A 703 27.38 12.35 -19.30
CA ALA A 703 26.75 13.67 -19.33
C ALA A 703 25.69 13.77 -20.44
N GLU A 704 25.95 13.20 -21.62
CA GLU A 704 24.99 13.12 -22.72
C GLU A 704 23.74 12.32 -22.33
N CYS A 705 23.88 11.25 -21.57
CA CYS A 705 22.73 10.47 -21.06
C CYS A 705 21.85 11.32 -20.13
N PHE A 706 22.43 12.06 -19.18
CA PHE A 706 21.65 12.92 -18.28
C PHE A 706 21.05 14.12 -19.00
N LYS A 707 21.75 14.70 -19.99
CA LYS A 707 21.21 15.76 -20.85
C LYS A 707 20.02 15.27 -21.68
N ALA A 708 20.13 14.09 -22.28
CA ALA A 708 19.04 13.47 -23.03
C ALA A 708 17.84 13.16 -22.12
N SER A 709 18.11 12.65 -20.91
CA SER A 709 17.09 12.40 -19.88
C SER A 709 16.37 13.70 -19.49
N LYS A 710 17.11 14.78 -19.24
CA LYS A 710 16.55 16.09 -18.92
C LYS A 710 15.67 16.65 -20.04
N ALA A 711 16.07 16.47 -21.31
CA ALA A 711 15.26 16.90 -22.44
C ALA A 711 13.92 16.14 -22.54
N VAL A 712 13.87 14.86 -22.16
CA VAL A 712 12.61 14.10 -22.06
C VAL A 712 11.77 14.58 -20.88
N VAL A 713 12.40 14.83 -19.72
CA VAL A 713 11.74 15.41 -18.54
C VAL A 713 11.06 16.74 -18.88
N ASP A 714 11.73 17.64 -19.61
CA ASP A 714 11.16 18.93 -20.01
C ASP A 714 9.95 18.77 -20.94
N LYS A 715 9.99 17.78 -21.85
CA LYS A 715 8.82 17.43 -22.67
C LYS A 715 7.66 16.91 -21.83
N LEU A 716 7.95 16.03 -20.86
CA LEU A 716 6.94 15.48 -19.95
C LEU A 716 6.31 16.59 -19.08
N LEU A 717 7.10 17.51 -18.53
CA LEU A 717 6.58 18.65 -17.73
C LEU A 717 5.66 19.59 -18.53
N ASN A 718 5.85 19.68 -19.85
CA ASN A 718 4.99 20.46 -20.74
C ASN A 718 3.70 19.70 -21.13
N GLN A 719 3.72 18.37 -21.09
CA GLN A 719 2.57 17.52 -21.47
C GLN A 719 1.70 17.17 -20.28
N VAL A 720 2.30 16.93 -19.11
CA VAL A 720 1.60 16.71 -17.85
C VAL A 720 1.10 18.08 -17.37
N LYS A 721 -0.07 18.48 -17.87
CA LYS A 721 -0.83 19.56 -17.25
C LYS A 721 -1.30 19.05 -15.90
N ASP A 722 -1.10 19.86 -14.85
CA ASP A 722 -1.70 19.58 -13.55
C ASP A 722 -3.21 19.40 -13.76
N VAL A 723 -3.79 18.26 -13.36
CA VAL A 723 -5.22 17.99 -13.03
C VAL A 723 -5.79 16.62 -13.49
N GLU A 724 -5.20 15.86 -14.43
CA GLU A 724 -5.72 14.48 -14.68
C GLU A 724 -5.12 13.44 -13.72
N SER A 725 -5.90 13.00 -12.71
CA SER A 725 -5.51 12.04 -11.65
C SER A 725 -4.96 10.69 -12.13
N PHE A 726 -5.15 10.37 -13.41
CA PHE A 726 -4.80 9.09 -14.04
C PHE A 726 -3.71 9.19 -15.12
N SER A 727 -2.95 10.29 -15.14
CA SER A 727 -1.73 10.40 -15.96
C SER A 727 -0.74 9.26 -15.63
N PRO A 728 -0.03 8.68 -16.63
CA PRO A 728 0.97 7.64 -16.39
C PRO A 728 2.12 8.04 -15.46
N ILE A 729 2.36 9.34 -15.31
CA ILE A 729 3.32 9.89 -14.35
C ILE A 729 2.79 11.22 -13.79
N ARG A 730 3.01 11.47 -12.50
CA ARG A 730 2.63 12.72 -11.84
C ARG A 730 3.71 13.78 -12.03
N ARG A 731 3.31 15.05 -12.05
CA ARG A 731 4.24 16.18 -12.15
C ARG A 731 5.33 16.14 -11.07
N GLN A 732 4.97 15.76 -9.84
CA GLN A 732 5.92 15.64 -8.74
C GLN A 732 7.00 14.57 -9.01
N GLU A 733 6.61 13.39 -9.48
CA GLU A 733 7.57 12.33 -9.85
C GLU A 733 8.47 12.77 -11.02
N VAL A 734 7.92 13.49 -12.02
CA VAL A 734 8.73 14.08 -13.10
C VAL A 734 9.76 15.07 -12.54
N MET A 735 9.38 15.90 -11.56
CA MET A 735 10.29 16.84 -10.89
C MET A 735 11.35 16.13 -10.05
N GLU A 736 11.02 15.02 -9.40
CA GLU A 736 11.97 14.16 -8.68
C GLU A 736 13.02 13.56 -9.64
N LEU A 737 12.59 13.03 -10.78
CA LEU A 737 13.49 12.59 -11.85
C LEU A 737 14.33 13.75 -12.42
N ALA A 738 13.78 14.96 -12.50
CA ALA A 738 14.51 16.15 -12.89
C ALA A 738 15.66 16.46 -11.92
N LYS A 739 15.41 16.36 -10.61
CA LYS A 739 16.43 16.54 -9.56
C LYS A 739 17.56 15.52 -9.70
N VAL A 740 17.24 14.26 -10.00
CA VAL A 740 18.25 13.22 -10.28
C VAL A 740 19.10 13.57 -11.50
N CYS A 741 18.47 13.98 -12.60
CA CYS A 741 19.20 14.37 -13.82
C CYS A 741 20.17 15.54 -13.56
N VAL A 742 19.68 16.60 -12.91
CA VAL A 742 20.46 17.80 -12.63
C VAL A 742 21.57 17.52 -11.61
N GLY A 743 21.25 16.82 -10.53
CA GLY A 743 22.21 16.46 -9.49
C GLY A 743 23.39 15.66 -10.04
N ASN A 744 23.12 14.63 -10.83
CA ASN A 744 24.17 13.81 -11.46
C ASN A 744 24.95 14.58 -12.55
N THR A 745 24.32 15.54 -13.24
CA THR A 745 25.03 16.41 -14.19
C THR A 745 26.02 17.33 -13.47
N ILE A 746 25.61 17.94 -12.35
CA ILE A 746 26.49 18.78 -11.52
C ILE A 746 27.66 17.96 -10.97
N PHE A 747 27.38 16.76 -10.46
CA PHE A 747 28.41 15.86 -9.97
C PHE A 747 29.43 15.49 -11.06
N LEU A 748 28.97 15.20 -12.29
CA LEU A 748 29.83 14.94 -13.44
C LEU A 748 30.75 16.12 -13.78
N HIS A 749 30.25 17.35 -13.69
CA HIS A 749 31.09 18.55 -13.89
C HIS A 749 32.18 18.65 -12.83
N GLN A 750 31.84 18.46 -11.55
CA GLN A 750 32.81 18.46 -10.45
C GLN A 750 33.86 17.35 -10.63
N LEU A 751 33.43 16.13 -10.98
CA LEU A 751 34.34 15.01 -11.24
C LEU A 751 35.27 15.31 -12.44
N THR A 752 34.75 15.95 -13.50
CA THR A 752 35.55 16.34 -14.67
C THR A 752 36.61 17.38 -14.30
N GLU A 753 36.26 18.38 -13.48
CA GLU A 753 37.23 19.37 -12.98
C GLU A 753 38.31 18.71 -12.12
N MET A 754 37.93 17.81 -11.21
CA MET A 754 38.86 17.07 -10.38
C MET A 754 39.85 16.26 -11.23
N VAL A 755 39.35 15.49 -12.20
CA VAL A 755 40.18 14.67 -13.10
C VAL A 755 41.13 15.55 -13.92
N ASN A 756 40.67 16.69 -14.44
CA ASN A 756 41.49 17.61 -15.24
C ASN A 756 42.54 18.36 -14.41
N SER A 757 42.27 18.62 -13.13
CA SER A 757 43.16 19.40 -12.26
C SER A 757 44.43 18.66 -11.83
N GLY A 758 44.53 17.35 -12.08
CA GLY A 758 45.74 16.55 -11.83
C GLY A 758 46.19 16.45 -10.36
N LYS A 759 45.44 17.05 -9.42
CA LYS A 759 45.71 16.92 -7.99
C LYS A 759 45.33 15.50 -7.58
N GLY A 760 46.23 14.79 -6.89
CA GLY A 760 45.98 13.46 -6.32
C GLY A 760 44.82 13.36 -5.31
N GLU A 761 43.99 14.39 -5.18
CA GLU A 761 42.79 14.50 -4.33
C GLU A 761 41.65 13.57 -4.77
N ALA A 762 41.66 13.04 -6.00
CA ALA A 762 40.68 12.03 -6.43
C ALA A 762 40.72 10.76 -5.57
N LYS A 763 41.89 10.38 -5.03
CA LYS A 763 42.05 9.17 -4.20
C LYS A 763 41.52 9.31 -2.77
N SER A 764 41.26 10.53 -2.30
CA SER A 764 40.73 10.79 -0.95
C SER A 764 39.23 11.10 -0.91
N ALA A 765 38.61 11.32 -2.06
CA ALA A 765 37.18 11.62 -2.13
C ALA A 765 36.37 10.33 -1.93
N SER A 766 35.44 10.31 -0.98
CA SER A 766 34.50 9.20 -0.83
C SER A 766 33.14 9.59 -1.41
N VAL A 767 32.40 8.62 -1.93
CA VAL A 767 31.15 8.85 -2.69
C VAL A 767 29.96 8.19 -2.01
N SER A 768 28.81 8.85 -2.02
CA SER A 768 27.52 8.31 -1.60
C SER A 768 26.56 8.18 -2.79
N PHE A 769 25.71 7.15 -2.73
CA PHE A 769 24.60 6.93 -3.65
C PHE A 769 23.30 7.17 -2.87
N GLU A 770 22.62 8.29 -3.13
CA GLU A 770 21.47 8.75 -2.35
C GLU A 770 20.17 8.62 -3.16
N PHE A 771 19.15 8.02 -2.55
CA PHE A 771 17.81 7.87 -3.14
C PHE A 771 16.78 8.87 -2.59
N ASN A 772 17.24 9.92 -1.91
CA ASN A 772 16.39 10.94 -1.28
C ASN A 772 15.57 11.75 -2.30
N SER A 773 16.07 11.90 -3.53
CA SER A 773 15.36 12.64 -4.59
C SER A 773 14.33 11.79 -5.32
N HIS A 774 14.59 10.50 -5.50
CA HIS A 774 13.72 9.56 -6.19
C HIS A 774 14.01 8.13 -5.70
N ARG A 775 12.96 7.35 -5.45
CA ARG A 775 13.06 6.04 -4.77
C ARG A 775 13.83 4.99 -5.54
N GLN A 776 13.82 5.06 -6.87
CA GLN A 776 14.45 4.04 -7.73
C GLN A 776 15.72 4.51 -8.46
N PHE A 777 16.03 5.81 -8.47
CA PHE A 777 17.17 6.35 -9.21
C PHE A 777 18.00 7.23 -8.29
N CYS A 778 19.26 6.87 -8.10
CA CYS A 778 20.14 7.57 -7.17
C CYS A 778 20.73 8.85 -7.76
N SER A 779 20.91 9.82 -6.87
CA SER A 779 21.84 10.94 -7.05
C SER A 779 23.18 10.57 -6.43
N ILE A 780 24.28 10.89 -7.11
CA ILE A 780 25.63 10.62 -6.63
C ILE A 780 26.23 11.90 -6.07
N LYS A 781 26.88 11.81 -4.91
CA LYS A 781 27.54 12.95 -4.24
C LYS A 781 28.88 12.55 -3.65
N PHE A 782 29.78 13.52 -3.51
CA PHE A 782 30.93 13.39 -2.63
C PHE A 782 30.47 13.47 -1.17
N LYS A 783 31.07 12.66 -0.30
CA LYS A 783 30.87 12.70 1.14
C LYS A 783 31.78 13.72 1.81
#